data_AF-A0A1I1VS62-F1
#
_entry.id   AF-A0A1I1VS62-F1
#
_cell.length_a   1.000
_cell.length_b   1.000
_cell.length_c   1.000
_cell.angle_alpha   90.00
_cell.angle_beta   90.00
_cell.angle_gamma   90.00
#
_symmetry.space_group_name_H-M   'P 1'
#
loop_
_entity.id
_entity.type
_entity.pdbx_description
1 polymer ?
#
loop_
_entity_poly.entity_id
_entity_poly.type
_entity_poly.pdbx_seq_one_letter_code
_entity_poly.pdbx_strand_id
1 'polypeptide(L)'
;MTVRDETRLGERDDAAFEPASRALLSALLRELDGWTTVRAPGREWLRLDMPAQGGAIEVPLARPSGVGRVAGGQARWRDAGGASEPLPLARLIARLVEEPAVAAALGLSSGPGLDRFVARVRASAANLEATVAARADDLDALFTGPLGFIAAEQGLLLGHSVHPAPRLREGLGDGDDVLVPELRGRTPLCVWAVRRERLLHGGDDPLALLSRLIASDPAWAAQAAVAGPEFVLLPLHPLQHRALLDEPALADGRRRGDLVPLGPLGRAWSVTSSLRTLHADGAPFMLKQSLPVRLTNSRRTLSLAELDRGLLLGRVLGDTDAPLPRHPDFHILREPAWFGLRGDADQPGPSVSFFALRDNPFRADQPAEMLATLLQDDPRSGRSRLALRLERAAAQLGVRPIALAERWFARFLAVVFAPIVAAQAELGLLLSAHQQNLVIGLADDGLTPARAWFRDAQGTAYTDLALRRHGERVPGLERAEFRSPLAERVWAYSVVINGVFNAVASLAMIPGLDQGLLLEHLRACLLGLRAEEPADPRAIDYLLRSPELWTKANVRCFASGVDEVSLADPLTIYRPIASPLHRPPVDLPAPTSGRAADFAGGDAQVEFTQVTPSRFTGHVDGAHPFTLTLADGHATVEWAEFDARARDLLSDRLFAGRLALRHLAHVHGDRREVVAREAFYQRPLWHHRGERLPAIAPLTQTGAIVHPLRQDDGESLLYRRHCAAIDRTFSLRRFDPARDLDLFCAWMNDPVVAQFWEQAWPRAQLVDYVEQRLADPHAIPAIGYFDERPVAYYEIYWAKEDRLGPHYAADDFDRGFHMAIGDPEVRHRGWGRQWFLSMAHYLFLDDPRTHRLVGEPRVDQARVRSWANTTPWEEWGEVRFPHKTAVLMVLTRERFFATFEG
;
A
#
# COMPACT_ATOMS: atom_id res chain seq x y z
N MET A 1 25.81 -43.10 2.75
CA MET A 1 24.36 -43.16 2.42
C MET A 1 23.89 -41.73 2.31
N THR A 2 23.52 -41.34 1.10
CA THR A 2 23.13 -39.99 0.67
C THR A 2 21.87 -39.53 1.40
N VAL A 3 21.97 -38.45 2.19
CA VAL A 3 20.79 -37.71 2.66
C VAL A 3 20.30 -36.89 1.49
N ARG A 4 19.08 -37.19 1.08
CA ARG A 4 18.39 -36.58 -0.04
C ARG A 4 18.22 -35.08 0.21
N ASP A 5 18.50 -34.36 -0.85
CA ASP A 5 18.08 -33.01 -1.14
C ASP A 5 16.54 -32.93 -1.04
N GLU A 6 16.03 -32.45 0.10
CA GLU A 6 14.61 -32.12 0.30
C GLU A 6 14.52 -30.65 0.73
N THR A 7 14.90 -29.75 -0.19
CA THR A 7 14.54 -28.33 -0.05
C THR A 7 13.03 -28.22 0.06
N ARG A 8 12.55 -27.73 1.22
CA ARG A 8 11.17 -27.33 1.39
C ARG A 8 10.85 -26.21 0.40
N LEU A 9 9.63 -26.22 -0.08
CA LEU A 9 9.04 -25.19 -0.91
C LEU A 9 8.99 -23.89 -0.07
N GLY A 10 10.02 -23.04 -0.16
CA GLY A 10 10.09 -21.77 0.58
C GLY A 10 11.47 -21.31 1.06
N GLU A 11 12.50 -22.16 1.01
CA GLU A 11 13.84 -21.76 1.47
C GLU A 11 14.56 -20.90 0.41
N ARG A 12 14.92 -19.67 0.85
CA ARG A 12 15.55 -18.61 0.04
C ARG A 12 17.06 -18.87 -0.06
N ASP A 13 17.57 -18.74 -1.28
CA ASP A 13 18.99 -18.43 -1.51
C ASP A 13 19.25 -17.01 -0.98
N ASP A 14 20.20 -16.88 -0.04
CA ASP A 14 20.74 -15.60 0.40
C ASP A 14 21.52 -14.95 -0.76
N ALA A 15 20.84 -14.12 -1.57
CA ALA A 15 21.45 -13.33 -2.65
C ALA A 15 21.52 -11.85 -2.25
N ALA A 16 22.70 -11.23 -2.41
CA ALA A 16 22.99 -9.84 -2.06
C ALA A 16 22.00 -8.83 -2.67
N PHE A 17 21.45 -7.93 -1.85
CA PHE A 17 20.55 -6.86 -2.30
C PHE A 17 21.34 -5.73 -2.98
N GLU A 18 20.96 -5.37 -4.22
CA GLU A 18 21.53 -4.24 -4.96
C GLU A 18 20.48 -3.13 -5.14
N PRO A 19 20.55 -2.01 -4.39
CA PRO A 19 19.50 -0.99 -4.37
C PRO A 19 19.25 -0.29 -5.72
N ALA A 20 20.31 -0.02 -6.48
CA ALA A 20 20.19 0.66 -7.77
C ALA A 20 19.46 -0.22 -8.81
N SER A 21 19.82 -1.51 -8.88
CA SER A 21 19.10 -2.50 -9.68
C SER A 21 17.64 -2.60 -9.26
N ARG A 22 17.35 -2.55 -7.95
CA ARG A 22 15.98 -2.58 -7.46
C ARG A 22 15.12 -1.43 -7.98
N ALA A 23 15.64 -0.21 -7.91
CA ALA A 23 14.92 0.99 -8.34
C ALA A 23 14.65 0.97 -9.85
N LEU A 24 15.63 0.52 -10.64
CA LEU A 24 15.49 0.34 -12.08
C LEU A 24 14.44 -0.73 -12.40
N LEU A 25 14.52 -1.93 -11.81
CA LEU A 25 13.56 -3.01 -12.04
C LEU A 25 12.13 -2.61 -11.66
N SER A 26 11.97 -1.88 -10.55
CA SER A 26 10.65 -1.38 -10.14
C SER A 26 10.07 -0.37 -11.13
N ALA A 27 10.92 0.44 -11.76
CA ALA A 27 10.50 1.34 -12.83
C ALA A 27 10.15 0.57 -14.11
N LEU A 28 10.98 -0.41 -14.50
CA LEU A 28 10.76 -1.24 -15.68
C LEU A 28 9.49 -2.09 -15.59
N LEU A 29 9.18 -2.66 -14.42
CA LEU A 29 7.94 -3.41 -14.20
C LEU A 29 6.69 -2.56 -14.48
N ARG A 30 6.79 -1.24 -14.25
CA ARG A 30 5.71 -0.30 -14.52
C ARG A 30 5.72 0.27 -15.93
N GLU A 31 6.75 0.03 -16.73
CA GLU A 31 6.94 0.70 -18.03
C GLU A 31 7.07 -0.25 -19.22
N LEU A 32 7.36 -1.52 -18.95
CA LEU A 32 7.46 -2.58 -19.95
C LEU A 32 6.33 -3.58 -19.76
N ASP A 33 5.78 -4.00 -20.89
CA ASP A 33 4.90 -5.16 -20.96
C ASP A 33 5.74 -6.43 -21.16
N GLY A 34 5.14 -7.60 -21.00
CA GLY A 34 5.82 -8.89 -21.20
C GLY A 34 6.47 -9.51 -19.95
N TRP A 35 6.32 -8.87 -18.79
CA TRP A 35 6.63 -9.52 -17.52
C TRP A 35 5.64 -10.65 -17.25
N THR A 36 6.16 -11.82 -16.92
CA THR A 36 5.38 -12.97 -16.46
C THR A 36 5.77 -13.32 -15.03
N THR A 37 4.81 -13.85 -14.27
CA THR A 37 5.08 -14.36 -12.94
C THR A 37 5.21 -15.88 -13.03
N VAL A 38 6.37 -16.40 -12.67
CA VAL A 38 6.63 -17.84 -12.64
C VAL A 38 6.57 -18.30 -11.19
N ARG A 39 5.77 -19.33 -10.95
CA ARG A 39 5.55 -19.92 -9.63
C ARG A 39 6.11 -21.32 -9.62
N ALA A 40 7.09 -21.56 -8.78
CA ALA A 40 7.42 -22.88 -8.27
C ALA A 40 7.03 -22.91 -6.79
N PRO A 41 6.85 -24.08 -6.18
CA PRO A 41 6.27 -24.04 -4.86
C PRO A 41 7.27 -23.41 -3.86
N GLY A 42 6.77 -22.45 -3.08
CA GLY A 42 7.55 -21.57 -2.20
C GLY A 42 8.60 -20.66 -2.88
N ARG A 43 8.64 -20.60 -4.21
CA ARG A 43 9.51 -19.70 -4.97
C ARG A 43 8.72 -19.03 -6.07
N GLU A 44 8.66 -17.71 -6.04
CA GLU A 44 8.03 -16.93 -7.10
C GLU A 44 9.07 -16.00 -7.70
N TRP A 45 9.05 -15.79 -9.00
CA TRP A 45 9.91 -14.81 -9.66
C TRP A 45 9.17 -14.10 -10.78
N LEU A 46 9.55 -12.85 -11.01
CA LEU A 46 9.19 -12.13 -12.23
C LEU A 46 10.18 -12.53 -13.33
N ARG A 47 9.67 -12.74 -14.53
CA ARG A 47 10.45 -13.12 -15.70
C ARG A 47 10.15 -12.18 -16.86
N LEU A 48 11.20 -11.65 -17.48
CA LEU A 48 11.15 -10.90 -18.73
C LEU A 48 11.98 -11.64 -19.77
N ASP A 49 11.34 -12.19 -20.80
CA ASP A 49 12.03 -12.88 -21.88
C ASP A 49 12.79 -11.90 -22.78
N MET A 50 13.97 -12.29 -23.22
CA MET A 50 14.88 -11.51 -24.07
C MET A 50 15.22 -12.34 -25.33
N PRO A 51 14.27 -12.45 -26.30
CA PRO A 51 14.36 -13.42 -27.38
C PRO A 51 15.57 -13.23 -28.29
N ALA A 52 15.97 -11.98 -28.58
CA ALA A 52 17.12 -11.73 -29.44
C ALA A 52 18.44 -12.20 -28.81
N GLN A 53 18.49 -12.28 -27.48
CA GLN A 53 19.64 -12.72 -26.70
C GLN A 53 19.56 -14.18 -26.24
N GLY A 54 18.47 -14.90 -26.56
CA GLY A 54 18.30 -16.30 -26.21
C GLY A 54 18.28 -16.57 -24.70
N GLY A 55 17.63 -15.71 -23.91
CA GLY A 55 17.51 -15.90 -22.46
C GLY A 55 16.43 -15.03 -21.83
N ALA A 56 16.46 -14.90 -20.51
CA ALA A 56 15.49 -14.14 -19.74
C ALA A 56 16.12 -13.48 -18.51
N ILE A 57 15.57 -12.33 -18.12
CA ILE A 57 15.85 -11.70 -16.83
C ILE A 57 14.85 -12.27 -15.82
N GLU A 58 15.34 -12.83 -14.73
CA GLU A 58 14.53 -13.36 -13.62
C GLU A 58 14.78 -12.54 -12.35
N VAL A 59 13.73 -12.11 -11.67
CA VAL A 59 13.80 -11.42 -10.38
C VAL A 59 13.10 -12.28 -9.34
N PRO A 60 13.83 -12.98 -8.46
CA PRO A 60 13.21 -13.74 -7.38
C PRO A 60 12.40 -12.80 -6.50
N LEU A 61 11.19 -13.19 -6.15
CA LEU A 61 10.30 -12.42 -5.32
C LEU A 61 10.38 -12.88 -3.87
N ALA A 62 10.47 -11.91 -2.96
CA ALA A 62 10.40 -12.18 -1.52
C ALA A 62 8.94 -12.42 -1.09
N ARG A 63 8.00 -11.82 -1.82
CA ARG A 63 6.55 -11.88 -1.63
C ARG A 63 5.87 -11.77 -3.00
N PRO A 64 4.61 -12.21 -3.16
CA PRO A 64 3.87 -12.00 -4.40
C PRO A 64 3.94 -10.56 -4.89
N SER A 65 4.14 -10.40 -6.20
CA SER A 65 4.19 -9.08 -6.82
C SER A 65 2.84 -8.40 -6.63
N GLY A 66 2.85 -7.17 -6.14
CA GLY A 66 1.65 -6.39 -5.87
C GLY A 66 1.83 -4.94 -6.30
N VAL A 67 1.41 -4.01 -5.46
CA VAL A 67 1.50 -2.57 -5.75
C VAL A 67 2.83 -1.98 -5.28
N GLY A 68 3.14 -0.76 -5.69
CA GLY A 68 4.34 -0.05 -5.21
C GLY A 68 5.63 -0.51 -5.90
N ARG A 69 6.71 -0.63 -5.13
CA ARG A 69 8.04 -1.10 -5.62
C ARG A 69 8.15 -2.62 -5.46
N VAL A 70 9.00 -3.24 -6.28
CA VAL A 70 9.18 -4.71 -6.23
C VAL A 70 9.81 -5.11 -4.89
N ALA A 71 9.30 -6.17 -4.26
CA ALA A 71 9.89 -6.81 -3.06
C ALA A 71 10.44 -8.20 -3.44
N GLY A 72 11.75 -8.31 -3.58
CA GLY A 72 12.44 -9.35 -4.36
C GLY A 72 13.91 -9.47 -3.97
N GLY A 73 14.67 -10.30 -4.67
CA GLY A 73 16.11 -10.47 -4.48
C GLY A 73 16.91 -9.85 -5.64
N GLN A 74 18.17 -10.27 -5.75
CA GLN A 74 19.03 -9.90 -6.86
C GLN A 74 18.48 -10.43 -8.19
N ALA A 75 18.45 -9.59 -9.23
CA ALA A 75 18.12 -10.05 -10.57
C ALA A 75 19.14 -11.09 -11.06
N ARG A 76 18.67 -12.00 -11.91
CA ARG A 76 19.45 -13.09 -12.49
C ARG A 76 19.22 -13.14 -13.99
N TRP A 77 20.25 -13.56 -14.72
CA TRP A 77 20.14 -13.93 -16.11
C TRP A 77 19.96 -15.43 -16.21
N ARG A 78 18.95 -15.88 -16.95
CA ARG A 78 18.77 -17.28 -17.34
C ARG A 78 19.02 -17.42 -18.82
N ASP A 79 19.99 -18.24 -19.22
CA ASP A 79 20.26 -18.51 -20.63
C ASP A 79 19.33 -19.59 -21.23
N ALA A 80 19.42 -19.82 -22.54
CA ALA A 80 18.67 -20.86 -23.24
C ALA A 80 18.98 -22.29 -22.75
N GLY A 81 20.15 -22.52 -22.15
CA GLY A 81 20.55 -23.79 -21.54
C GLY A 81 19.97 -23.99 -20.13
N GLY A 82 19.29 -22.98 -19.58
CA GLY A 82 18.70 -22.99 -18.25
C GLY A 82 19.68 -22.61 -17.12
N ALA A 83 20.93 -22.28 -17.44
CA ALA A 83 21.90 -21.81 -16.44
C ALA A 83 21.50 -20.42 -15.93
N SER A 84 21.62 -20.20 -14.62
CA SER A 84 21.19 -18.96 -13.97
C SER A 84 22.33 -18.31 -13.20
N GLU A 85 22.66 -17.06 -13.54
CA GLU A 85 23.73 -16.29 -12.91
C GLU A 85 23.24 -14.93 -12.37
N PRO A 86 23.85 -14.38 -11.31
CA PRO A 86 23.53 -13.02 -10.84
C PRO A 86 23.73 -11.96 -11.94
N LEU A 87 22.79 -11.03 -12.02
CA LEU A 87 22.76 -9.97 -13.03
C LEU A 87 22.95 -8.60 -12.35
N PRO A 88 24.21 -8.14 -12.14
CA PRO A 88 24.48 -6.83 -11.55
C PRO A 88 24.04 -5.70 -12.48
N LEU A 89 23.86 -4.49 -11.95
CA LEU A 89 23.30 -3.34 -12.67
C LEU A 89 23.93 -3.09 -14.05
N ALA A 90 25.27 -3.14 -14.14
CA ALA A 90 25.98 -2.89 -15.39
C ALA A 90 25.60 -3.88 -16.50
N ARG A 91 25.47 -5.17 -16.15
CA ARG A 91 25.04 -6.21 -17.08
C ARG A 91 23.54 -6.13 -17.34
N LEU A 92 22.73 -5.80 -16.34
CA LEU A 92 21.29 -5.56 -16.51
C LEU A 92 21.04 -4.48 -17.58
N ILE A 93 21.72 -3.33 -17.48
CA ILE A 93 21.59 -2.23 -18.45
C ILE A 93 22.02 -2.70 -19.85
N ALA A 94 23.16 -3.37 -19.97
CA ALA A 94 23.64 -3.89 -21.25
C ALA A 94 22.59 -4.79 -21.91
N ARG A 95 22.03 -5.75 -21.16
CA ARG A 95 20.97 -6.65 -21.63
C ARG A 95 19.73 -5.89 -22.10
N LEU A 96 19.27 -4.88 -21.36
CA LEU A 96 18.08 -4.10 -21.70
C LEU A 96 18.26 -3.29 -22.99
N VAL A 97 19.47 -2.76 -23.21
CA VAL A 97 19.82 -1.93 -24.36
C VAL A 97 20.10 -2.76 -25.61
N GLU A 98 20.67 -3.96 -25.44
CA GLU A 98 20.94 -4.90 -26.53
C GLU A 98 19.71 -5.65 -27.01
N GLU A 99 18.62 -5.70 -26.22
CA GLU A 99 17.35 -6.28 -26.65
C GLU A 99 16.54 -5.29 -27.47
N PRO A 100 16.37 -5.49 -28.80
CA PRO A 100 15.81 -4.46 -29.67
C PRO A 100 14.39 -4.03 -29.29
N ALA A 101 13.54 -4.99 -28.89
CA ALA A 101 12.16 -4.72 -28.49
C ALA A 101 12.08 -3.88 -27.21
N VAL A 102 12.94 -4.20 -26.22
CA VAL A 102 13.01 -3.46 -24.95
C VAL A 102 13.59 -2.08 -25.15
N ALA A 103 14.71 -1.98 -25.87
CA ALA A 103 15.36 -0.71 -26.18
C ALA A 103 14.41 0.25 -26.93
N ALA A 104 13.68 -0.26 -27.92
CA ALA A 104 12.66 0.52 -28.63
C ALA A 104 11.51 0.96 -27.71
N ALA A 105 10.99 0.06 -26.87
CA ALA A 105 9.92 0.39 -25.92
C ALA A 105 10.32 1.46 -24.89
N LEU A 106 11.60 1.51 -24.51
CA LEU A 106 12.15 2.51 -23.59
C LEU A 106 12.59 3.82 -24.27
N GLY A 107 12.55 3.90 -25.60
CA GLY A 107 13.08 5.04 -26.35
C GLY A 107 14.62 5.13 -26.29
N LEU A 108 15.29 4.00 -26.08
CA LEU A 108 16.75 3.86 -25.99
C LEU A 108 17.34 3.36 -27.33
N SER A 109 17.02 4.03 -28.43
CA SER A 109 17.66 3.75 -29.72
C SER A 109 19.13 4.21 -29.73
N SER A 110 19.97 3.57 -30.54
CA SER A 110 21.41 3.82 -30.60
C SER A 110 21.77 5.31 -30.80
N GLY A 111 22.88 5.74 -30.20
CA GLY A 111 23.40 7.11 -30.32
C GLY A 111 23.57 7.84 -28.98
N PRO A 112 23.80 9.17 -29.01
CA PRO A 112 24.21 9.95 -27.82
C PRO A 112 23.20 9.98 -26.66
N GLY A 113 21.91 9.72 -26.92
CA GLY A 113 20.86 9.65 -25.90
C GLY A 113 21.04 8.44 -24.99
N LEU A 114 21.34 7.29 -25.60
CA LEU A 114 21.61 6.04 -24.90
C LEU A 114 22.87 6.15 -24.03
N ASP A 115 23.97 6.67 -24.57
CA ASP A 115 25.23 6.83 -23.83
C ASP A 115 25.03 7.69 -22.58
N ARG A 116 24.27 8.78 -22.71
CA ARG A 116 23.91 9.66 -21.59
C ARG A 116 23.02 8.96 -20.57
N PHE A 117 22.04 8.17 -21.00
CA PHE A 117 21.22 7.37 -20.08
C PHE A 117 22.09 6.41 -19.26
N VAL A 118 22.95 5.62 -19.92
CA VAL A 118 23.84 4.65 -19.27
C VAL A 118 24.79 5.35 -18.30
N ALA A 119 25.43 6.44 -18.73
CA ALA A 119 26.36 7.20 -17.90
C ALA A 119 25.67 7.73 -16.63
N ARG A 120 24.45 8.27 -16.75
CA ARG A 120 23.70 8.80 -15.61
C ARG A 120 23.24 7.73 -14.63
N VAL A 121 22.79 6.58 -15.12
CA VAL A 121 22.41 5.45 -14.25
C VAL A 121 23.62 4.96 -13.46
N ARG A 122 24.79 4.82 -14.11
CA ARG A 122 26.05 4.47 -13.45
C ARG A 122 26.48 5.52 -12.42
N ALA A 123 26.43 6.80 -12.77
CA ALA A 123 26.76 7.89 -11.85
C ALA A 123 25.83 7.88 -10.61
N SER A 124 24.53 7.63 -10.81
CA SER A 124 23.59 7.47 -9.71
C SER A 124 23.93 6.27 -8.81
N ALA A 125 24.34 5.14 -9.38
CA ALA A 125 24.72 3.97 -8.60
C ALA A 125 25.99 4.23 -7.77
N ALA A 126 27.02 4.82 -8.37
CA ALA A 126 28.24 5.20 -7.65
C ALA A 126 27.96 6.19 -6.51
N ASN A 127 27.11 7.19 -6.75
CA ASN A 127 26.66 8.13 -5.72
C ASN A 127 25.94 7.43 -4.55
N LEU A 128 25.12 6.42 -4.85
CA LEU A 128 24.41 5.63 -3.84
C LEU A 128 25.40 4.81 -3.02
N GLU A 129 26.32 4.10 -3.67
CA GLU A 129 27.36 3.30 -3.01
C GLU A 129 28.23 4.16 -2.08
N ALA A 130 28.73 5.29 -2.57
CA ALA A 130 29.54 6.23 -1.78
C ALA A 130 28.78 6.75 -0.57
N THR A 131 27.52 7.12 -0.74
CA THR A 131 26.66 7.60 0.35
C THR A 131 26.36 6.50 1.38
N VAL A 132 26.07 5.27 0.96
CA VAL A 132 25.85 4.15 1.89
C VAL A 132 27.13 3.82 2.66
N ALA A 133 28.28 3.83 1.99
CA ALA A 133 29.58 3.62 2.64
C ALA A 133 29.89 4.71 3.68
N ALA A 134 29.63 5.98 3.35
CA ALA A 134 29.82 7.11 4.26
C ALA A 134 28.86 7.13 5.45
N ARG A 135 27.79 6.32 5.40
CA ARG A 135 26.75 6.21 6.44
C ARG A 135 26.73 4.83 7.11
N ALA A 136 27.75 4.00 6.86
CA ALA A 136 27.80 2.63 7.35
C ALA A 136 27.73 2.54 8.89
N ASP A 137 28.22 3.57 9.59
CA ASP A 137 28.25 3.67 11.04
C ASP A 137 26.87 3.92 11.69
N ASP A 138 25.90 4.47 10.95
CA ASP A 138 24.59 4.83 11.49
C ASP A 138 23.40 4.13 10.83
N LEU A 139 23.62 3.16 9.92
CA LEU A 139 22.54 2.44 9.25
C LEU A 139 21.54 1.81 10.24
N ASP A 140 22.01 1.20 11.33
CA ASP A 140 21.09 0.56 12.28
C ASP A 140 20.16 1.57 12.97
N ALA A 141 20.68 2.72 13.36
CA ALA A 141 19.87 3.82 13.91
C ALA A 141 18.91 4.36 12.84
N LEU A 142 19.42 4.56 11.61
CA LEU A 142 18.68 5.08 10.47
C LEU A 142 17.57 4.15 9.97
N PHE A 143 17.61 2.84 10.22
CA PHE A 143 16.62 1.87 9.73
C PHE A 143 15.74 1.26 10.83
N THR A 144 16.15 1.34 12.08
CA THR A 144 15.38 0.74 13.20
C THR A 144 14.97 1.73 14.29
N GLY A 145 15.62 2.89 14.38
CA GLY A 145 15.31 3.92 15.39
C GLY A 145 14.35 5.00 14.89
N PRO A 146 13.76 5.80 15.80
CA PRO A 146 13.03 7.02 15.45
C PRO A 146 13.98 8.10 14.88
N LEU A 147 13.47 8.98 14.02
CA LEU A 147 14.23 10.10 13.48
C LEU A 147 13.52 11.43 13.79
N GLY A 148 14.33 12.46 14.04
CA GLY A 148 13.88 13.84 14.01
C GLY A 148 13.69 14.34 12.56
N PHE A 149 13.05 15.49 12.39
CA PHE A 149 12.79 16.12 11.09
C PHE A 149 14.01 16.15 10.17
N ILE A 150 15.12 16.73 10.63
CA ILE A 150 16.28 16.91 9.75
C ILE A 150 17.01 15.60 9.49
N ALA A 151 17.05 14.70 10.48
CA ALA A 151 17.64 13.38 10.33
C ALA A 151 16.84 12.53 9.32
N ALA A 152 15.52 12.71 9.26
CA ALA A 152 14.69 12.08 8.25
C ALA A 152 14.92 12.67 6.86
N GLU A 153 15.04 14.00 6.72
CA GLU A 153 15.36 14.65 5.44
C GLU A 153 16.72 14.20 4.86
N GLN A 154 17.72 14.06 5.72
CA GLN A 154 19.08 13.62 5.40
C GLN A 154 19.25 12.09 5.42
N GLY A 155 18.16 11.40 5.75
CA GLY A 155 18.13 9.95 5.98
C GLY A 155 17.64 9.14 4.78
N LEU A 156 17.10 9.79 3.73
CA LEU A 156 16.79 9.10 2.50
C LEU A 156 18.11 8.74 1.83
N LEU A 157 18.53 7.47 1.78
CA LEU A 157 19.77 7.02 1.13
C LEU A 157 19.55 6.43 -0.26
N LEU A 158 18.43 5.74 -0.49
CA LEU A 158 18.17 5.06 -1.78
C LEU A 158 17.54 5.96 -2.85
N GLY A 159 16.69 6.89 -2.43
CA GLY A 159 16.09 7.91 -3.29
C GLY A 159 14.73 7.44 -3.81
N HIS A 160 14.37 7.86 -5.02
CA HIS A 160 13.11 7.45 -5.62
C HIS A 160 13.12 5.95 -5.98
N SER A 161 12.33 5.14 -5.27
CA SER A 161 12.32 3.67 -5.38
C SER A 161 11.86 3.10 -6.73
N VAL A 162 11.42 3.97 -7.64
CA VAL A 162 10.90 3.63 -8.97
C VAL A 162 11.44 4.64 -10.00
N HIS A 163 12.75 4.74 -10.10
CA HIS A 163 13.44 5.64 -11.03
C HIS A 163 14.77 5.00 -11.46
N PRO A 164 15.23 5.15 -12.72
CA PRO A 164 16.46 4.52 -13.19
C PRO A 164 17.73 5.09 -12.54
N ALA A 165 17.71 6.36 -12.13
CA ALA A 165 18.86 7.06 -11.56
C ALA A 165 18.48 7.93 -10.35
N PRO A 166 18.03 7.34 -9.23
CA PRO A 166 17.41 8.07 -8.11
C PRO A 166 18.37 8.98 -7.34
N ARG A 167 19.69 8.81 -7.52
CA ARG A 167 20.78 9.55 -6.87
C ARG A 167 21.67 10.29 -7.85
N LEU A 168 21.18 10.51 -9.07
CA LEU A 168 21.83 11.43 -10.00
C LEU A 168 21.79 12.86 -9.45
N ARG A 169 22.96 13.51 -9.43
CA ARG A 169 23.16 14.89 -8.98
C ARG A 169 24.03 15.64 -9.98
N GLU A 170 23.49 15.94 -11.17
CA GLU A 170 24.26 16.68 -12.18
C GLU A 170 24.37 18.16 -11.80
N GLY A 171 25.59 18.69 -11.84
CA GLY A 171 25.89 20.09 -11.49
C GLY A 171 26.53 20.27 -10.11
N LEU A 172 26.76 19.20 -9.35
CA LEU A 172 27.67 19.21 -8.19
C LEU A 172 29.09 18.88 -8.66
N GLY A 173 30.09 19.57 -8.10
CA GLY A 173 31.50 19.31 -8.34
C GLY A 173 32.24 18.79 -7.10
N ASP A 174 33.54 18.59 -7.24
CA ASP A 174 34.42 18.20 -6.13
C ASP A 174 34.34 19.23 -5.00
N GLY A 175 34.15 18.75 -3.76
CA GLY A 175 34.02 19.60 -2.57
C GLY A 175 32.60 20.04 -2.23
N ASP A 176 31.59 19.69 -3.04
CA ASP A 176 30.19 20.00 -2.76
C ASP A 176 29.49 19.01 -1.81
N ASP A 177 30.23 18.10 -1.16
CA ASP A 177 29.70 17.10 -0.22
C ASP A 177 28.93 17.72 0.95
N VAL A 178 29.34 18.92 1.39
CA VAL A 178 28.63 19.70 2.43
C VAL A 178 27.22 20.14 2.00
N LEU A 179 26.89 20.01 0.72
CA LEU A 179 25.59 20.32 0.13
C LEU A 179 24.76 19.07 -0.12
N VAL A 180 25.30 17.87 0.15
CA VAL A 180 24.64 16.59 -0.08
C VAL A 180 23.85 16.19 1.17
N PRO A 181 22.51 16.11 1.11
CA PRO A 181 21.68 15.78 2.27
C PRO A 181 22.08 14.45 2.93
N GLU A 182 22.37 13.43 2.13
CA GLU A 182 22.65 12.08 2.59
C GLU A 182 24.01 11.97 3.31
N LEU A 183 24.90 12.94 3.11
CA LEU A 183 26.16 13.11 3.84
C LEU A 183 25.99 14.06 5.04
N ARG A 184 24.74 14.28 5.48
CA ARG A 184 24.36 15.22 6.55
C ARG A 184 24.75 16.66 6.21
N GLY A 185 24.65 17.02 4.94
CA GLY A 185 25.06 18.32 4.40
C GLY A 185 24.49 19.50 5.16
N ARG A 186 25.39 20.37 5.63
CA ARG A 186 25.08 21.57 6.40
C ARG A 186 26.09 22.66 6.07
N THR A 187 25.62 23.85 5.74
CA THR A 187 26.48 24.93 5.24
C THR A 187 25.95 26.32 5.63
N PRO A 188 26.79 27.31 5.96
CA PRO A 188 26.36 28.70 5.97
C PRO A 188 25.93 29.15 4.57
N LEU A 189 24.97 30.07 4.50
CA LEU A 189 24.52 30.62 3.22
C LEU A 189 25.41 31.79 2.81
N CYS A 190 25.56 31.96 1.50
CA CYS A 190 26.24 33.11 0.94
C CYS A 190 25.27 34.30 0.92
N VAL A 191 25.66 35.43 1.51
CA VAL A 191 24.78 36.60 1.61
C VAL A 191 25.21 37.65 0.60
N TRP A 192 24.24 38.26 -0.09
CA TRP A 192 24.45 39.43 -0.93
C TRP A 192 23.75 40.63 -0.32
N ALA A 193 24.40 41.78 -0.28
CA ALA A 193 23.71 43.06 -0.10
C ALA A 193 23.26 43.56 -1.48
N VAL A 194 21.96 43.77 -1.62
CA VAL A 194 21.32 44.11 -2.90
C VAL A 194 20.55 45.42 -2.73
N ARG A 195 20.79 46.40 -3.61
CA ARG A 195 19.98 47.63 -3.63
C ARG A 195 18.52 47.27 -3.85
N ARG A 196 17.62 47.91 -3.10
CA ARG A 196 16.16 47.65 -3.16
C ARG A 196 15.60 47.72 -4.58
N GLU A 197 16.06 48.66 -5.38
CA GLU A 197 15.65 48.84 -6.77
C GLU A 197 16.01 47.66 -7.70
N ARG A 198 16.99 46.82 -7.33
CA ARG A 198 17.38 45.61 -8.08
C ARG A 198 16.64 44.36 -7.61
N LEU A 199 15.78 44.47 -6.59
CA LEU A 199 15.01 43.35 -6.07
C LEU A 199 13.72 43.15 -6.87
N LEU A 200 13.43 41.90 -7.19
CA LEU A 200 12.14 41.42 -7.64
C LEU A 200 11.52 40.58 -6.51
N HIS A 201 10.23 40.75 -6.22
CA HIS A 201 9.57 39.99 -5.18
C HIS A 201 8.06 39.88 -5.41
N GLY A 202 7.44 38.89 -4.78
CA GLY A 202 5.99 38.73 -4.73
C GLY A 202 5.54 38.16 -3.38
N GLY A 203 4.29 38.45 -3.02
CA GLY A 203 3.66 38.01 -1.78
C GLY A 203 3.00 39.16 -1.01
N ASP A 204 2.41 38.82 0.13
CA ASP A 204 1.80 39.79 1.04
C ASP A 204 2.87 40.29 2.02
N ASP A 205 3.25 41.58 1.91
CA ASP A 205 4.34 42.23 2.66
C ASP A 205 5.68 41.44 2.66
N PRO A 206 6.23 41.12 1.47
CA PRO A 206 7.40 40.25 1.36
C PRO A 206 8.64 40.84 2.03
N LEU A 207 8.85 42.16 1.97
CA LEU A 207 10.01 42.79 2.59
C LEU A 207 10.00 42.69 4.13
N ALA A 208 8.83 42.75 4.77
CA ALA A 208 8.74 42.51 6.21
C ALA A 208 9.05 41.05 6.56
N LEU A 209 8.57 40.09 5.76
CA LEU A 209 8.86 38.67 5.95
C LEU A 209 10.37 38.37 5.76
N LEU A 210 11.00 38.96 4.75
CA LEU A 210 12.45 38.87 4.57
C LEU A 210 13.20 39.54 5.74
N SER A 211 12.77 40.70 6.19
CA SER A 211 13.38 41.37 7.35
C SER A 211 13.28 40.52 8.61
N ARG A 212 12.15 39.82 8.82
CA ARG A 212 11.98 38.85 9.91
C ARG A 212 12.95 37.67 9.81
N LEU A 213 13.19 37.16 8.60
CA LEU A 213 14.20 36.13 8.35
C LEU A 213 15.61 36.66 8.69
N ILE A 214 15.99 37.83 8.17
CA ILE A 214 17.31 38.44 8.42
C ILE A 214 17.52 38.71 9.90
N ALA A 215 16.53 39.28 10.59
CA ALA A 215 16.58 39.55 12.02
C ALA A 215 16.69 38.29 12.88
N SER A 216 16.26 37.13 12.37
CA SER A 216 16.38 35.88 13.12
C SER A 216 17.84 35.47 13.32
N ASP A 217 18.77 35.88 12.43
CA ASP A 217 20.19 35.54 12.48
C ASP A 217 21.04 36.77 12.90
N PRO A 218 21.73 36.72 14.06
CA PRO A 218 22.48 37.87 14.57
C PRO A 218 23.55 38.40 13.60
N ALA A 219 24.20 37.53 12.83
CA ALA A 219 25.24 37.95 11.90
C ALA A 219 24.63 38.68 10.69
N TRP A 220 23.50 38.18 10.19
CA TRP A 220 22.77 38.84 9.11
C TRP A 220 22.17 40.16 9.58
N ALA A 221 21.62 40.23 10.79
CA ALA A 221 21.08 41.46 11.37
C ALA A 221 22.16 42.55 11.52
N ALA A 222 23.35 42.19 12.04
CA ALA A 222 24.47 43.11 12.15
C ALA A 222 24.92 43.63 10.78
N GLN A 223 25.02 42.74 9.79
CA GLN A 223 25.42 43.11 8.44
C GLN A 223 24.38 43.97 7.72
N ALA A 224 23.08 43.76 7.99
CA ALA A 224 22.01 44.58 7.44
C ALA A 224 22.08 46.02 7.97
N ALA A 225 22.43 46.19 9.25
CA ALA A 225 22.64 47.51 9.84
C ALA A 225 23.84 48.25 9.20
N VAL A 226 24.91 47.52 8.86
CA VAL A 226 26.08 48.07 8.17
C VAL A 226 25.79 48.44 6.71
N ALA A 227 25.02 47.62 5.99
CA ALA A 227 24.66 47.88 4.60
C ALA A 227 23.77 49.13 4.44
N GLY A 228 23.04 49.49 5.49
CA GLY A 228 22.15 50.66 5.51
C GLY A 228 20.80 50.40 4.82
N PRO A 229 19.88 51.38 4.89
CA PRO A 229 18.51 51.19 4.47
C PRO A 229 18.37 50.98 2.95
N GLU A 230 19.25 51.50 2.10
CA GLU A 230 19.13 51.32 0.64
C GLU A 230 19.32 49.88 0.17
N PHE A 231 19.88 49.02 1.02
CA PHE A 231 20.18 47.63 0.73
C PHE A 231 19.26 46.67 1.50
N VAL A 232 19.03 45.51 0.89
CA VAL A 232 18.45 44.33 1.53
C VAL A 232 19.45 43.19 1.45
N LEU A 233 19.46 42.32 2.46
CA LEU A 233 20.27 41.12 2.41
C LEU A 233 19.50 39.97 1.77
N LEU A 234 20.14 39.29 0.81
CA LEU A 234 19.62 38.08 0.19
C LEU A 234 20.50 36.89 0.56
N PRO A 235 19.98 35.92 1.33
CA PRO A 235 20.67 34.66 1.59
C PRO A 235 20.51 33.71 0.40
N LEU A 236 21.64 33.26 -0.14
CA LEU A 236 21.73 32.45 -1.34
C LEU A 236 22.42 31.13 -1.03
N HIS A 237 21.97 30.07 -1.70
CA HIS A 237 22.63 28.77 -1.63
C HIS A 237 24.05 28.87 -2.25
N PRO A 238 25.09 28.16 -1.75
CA PRO A 238 26.45 28.27 -2.31
C PRO A 238 26.56 27.99 -3.82
N LEU A 239 25.80 27.02 -4.35
CA LEU A 239 25.71 26.78 -5.81
C LEU A 239 25.06 27.96 -6.56
N GLN A 240 24.01 28.53 -5.98
CA GLN A 240 23.30 29.66 -6.55
C GLN A 240 24.20 30.91 -6.57
N HIS A 241 24.94 31.13 -5.48
CA HIS A 241 25.93 32.18 -5.36
C HIS A 241 26.99 32.11 -6.47
N ARG A 242 27.61 30.93 -6.67
CA ARG A 242 28.60 30.72 -7.73
C ARG A 242 28.01 31.02 -9.11
N ALA A 243 26.84 30.46 -9.42
CA ALA A 243 26.18 30.71 -10.69
C ALA A 243 25.85 32.20 -10.91
N LEU A 244 25.44 32.91 -9.86
CA LEU A 244 25.15 34.33 -9.93
C LEU A 244 26.40 35.19 -10.13
N LEU A 245 27.56 34.81 -9.55
CA LEU A 245 28.82 35.54 -9.78
C LEU A 245 29.24 35.53 -11.26
N ASP A 246 28.99 34.43 -11.95
CA ASP A 246 29.35 34.25 -13.36
C ASP A 246 28.27 34.76 -14.34
N GLU A 247 27.09 35.13 -13.83
CA GLU A 247 25.96 35.52 -14.66
C GLU A 247 26.17 36.90 -15.34
N PRO A 248 26.25 36.96 -16.69
CA PRO A 248 26.56 38.19 -17.41
C PRO A 248 25.52 39.29 -17.22
N ALA A 249 24.24 38.93 -17.11
CA ALA A 249 23.14 39.89 -16.95
C ALA A 249 23.21 40.69 -15.62
N LEU A 250 24.05 40.27 -14.68
CA LEU A 250 24.23 40.92 -13.38
C LEU A 250 25.59 41.62 -13.25
N ALA A 251 26.47 41.51 -14.26
CA ALA A 251 27.83 42.03 -14.20
C ALA A 251 27.86 43.56 -13.98
N ASP A 252 26.96 44.29 -14.64
CA ASP A 252 26.88 45.74 -14.55
C ASP A 252 26.42 46.22 -13.18
N GLY A 253 25.42 45.55 -12.60
CA GLY A 253 24.96 45.82 -11.23
C GLY A 253 26.04 45.54 -10.18
N ARG A 254 26.86 44.49 -10.38
CA ARG A 254 28.03 44.23 -9.53
C ARG A 254 29.08 45.34 -9.65
N ARG A 255 29.42 45.79 -10.87
CA ARG A 255 30.42 46.86 -11.08
C ARG A 255 30.00 48.20 -10.46
N ARG A 256 28.70 48.52 -10.46
CA ARG A 256 28.16 49.74 -9.82
C ARG A 256 28.04 49.66 -8.30
N GLY A 257 28.25 48.49 -7.70
CA GLY A 257 28.04 48.27 -6.27
C GLY A 257 26.57 48.13 -5.88
N ASP A 258 25.68 47.88 -6.84
CA ASP A 258 24.26 47.63 -6.57
C ASP A 258 24.01 46.21 -6.06
N LEU A 259 24.92 45.29 -6.39
CA LEU A 259 24.93 43.88 -6.01
C LEU A 259 26.28 43.54 -5.38
N VAL A 260 26.34 43.44 -4.05
CA VAL A 260 27.58 43.25 -3.30
C VAL A 260 27.61 41.85 -2.68
N PRO A 261 28.44 40.92 -3.19
CA PRO A 261 28.61 39.61 -2.58
C PRO A 261 29.40 39.71 -1.28
N LEU A 262 28.81 39.30 -0.17
CA LEU A 262 29.44 39.32 1.17
C LEU A 262 30.06 37.97 1.56
N GLY A 263 29.76 36.92 0.79
CA GLY A 263 30.25 35.56 1.04
C GLY A 263 29.44 34.81 2.11
N PRO A 264 29.93 33.66 2.59
CA PRO A 264 29.25 32.85 3.61
C PRO A 264 29.17 33.59 4.95
N LEU A 265 27.97 33.71 5.52
CA LEU A 265 27.73 34.42 6.78
C LEU A 265 26.59 33.78 7.60
N GLY A 266 26.67 33.89 8.92
CA GLY A 266 25.60 33.50 9.84
C GLY A 266 25.59 32.01 10.18
N ARG A 267 24.44 31.54 10.68
CA ARG A 267 24.28 30.14 11.08
C ARG A 267 24.42 29.21 9.88
N ALA A 268 24.83 27.98 10.15
CA ALA A 268 24.79 26.93 9.13
C ALA A 268 23.38 26.33 9.01
N TRP A 269 22.92 26.19 7.77
CA TRP A 269 21.63 25.64 7.36
C TRP A 269 21.79 24.21 6.87
N SER A 270 20.87 23.34 7.27
CA SER A 270 20.86 21.94 6.87
C SER A 270 20.14 21.78 5.54
N VAL A 271 20.75 21.01 4.63
CA VAL A 271 20.18 20.74 3.32
C VAL A 271 19.17 19.60 3.43
N THR A 272 17.94 19.81 2.93
CA THR A 272 16.89 18.79 2.96
C THR A 272 16.96 17.87 1.73
N SER A 273 16.13 16.81 1.70
CA SER A 273 16.11 15.80 0.62
C SER A 273 15.94 16.36 -0.80
N SER A 274 15.47 17.60 -0.95
CA SER A 274 15.32 18.26 -2.26
C SER A 274 16.60 18.93 -2.78
N LEU A 275 17.66 18.98 -1.96
CA LEU A 275 18.91 19.73 -2.14
C LEU A 275 18.73 21.26 -2.14
N ARG A 276 17.64 21.75 -2.73
CA ARG A 276 17.36 23.18 -2.89
C ARG A 276 16.58 23.82 -1.76
N THR A 277 16.00 23.02 -0.86
CA THR A 277 15.30 23.55 0.33
C THR A 277 16.20 23.43 1.53
N LEU A 278 16.31 24.50 2.30
CA LEU A 278 17.20 24.61 3.46
C LEU A 278 16.39 24.81 4.73
N HIS A 279 16.80 24.14 5.81
CA HIS A 279 16.21 24.25 7.14
C HIS A 279 17.24 24.74 8.16
N ALA A 280 16.79 25.54 9.11
CA ALA A 280 17.55 25.86 10.31
C ALA A 280 16.62 26.04 11.52
N ASP A 281 17.05 25.57 12.68
CA ASP A 281 16.30 25.75 13.92
C ASP A 281 16.17 27.24 14.29
N GLY A 282 14.96 27.59 14.75
CA GLY A 282 14.61 28.96 15.13
C GLY A 282 14.47 29.94 13.96
N ALA A 283 14.71 29.51 12.71
CA ALA A 283 14.41 30.33 11.55
C ALA A 283 12.89 30.29 11.27
N PRO A 284 12.24 31.45 11.03
CA PRO A 284 10.79 31.50 10.80
C PRO A 284 10.37 30.84 9.49
N PHE A 285 11.31 30.65 8.56
CA PHE A 285 11.07 30.09 7.23
C PHE A 285 12.17 29.11 6.83
N MET A 286 11.79 28.10 6.05
CA MET A 286 12.69 27.36 5.19
C MET A 286 12.93 28.15 3.91
N LEU A 287 14.09 27.95 3.29
CA LEU A 287 14.44 28.63 2.04
C LEU A 287 14.45 27.64 0.88
N LYS A 288 13.53 27.81 -0.06
CA LYS A 288 13.45 27.01 -1.30
C LYS A 288 14.14 27.79 -2.42
N GLN A 289 15.34 27.39 -2.76
CA GLN A 289 16.25 28.10 -3.65
C GLN A 289 16.15 27.59 -5.10
N SER A 290 16.42 28.44 -6.08
CA SER A 290 16.58 28.04 -7.49
C SER A 290 18.02 27.59 -7.73
N LEU A 291 18.23 26.32 -8.08
CA LEU A 291 19.57 25.75 -8.24
C LEU A 291 19.84 25.29 -9.69
N PRO A 292 21.07 25.51 -10.21
CA PRO A 292 21.47 25.08 -11.54
C PRO A 292 21.85 23.58 -11.59
N VAL A 293 21.12 22.73 -10.87
CA VAL A 293 21.35 21.28 -10.81
C VAL A 293 20.20 20.52 -11.44
N ARG A 294 20.47 19.31 -11.95
CA ARG A 294 19.44 18.36 -12.34
C ARG A 294 19.40 17.21 -11.34
N LEU A 295 18.21 16.94 -10.82
CA LEU A 295 17.92 15.78 -9.97
C LEU A 295 16.77 15.02 -10.62
N THR A 296 16.93 13.70 -10.76
CA THR A 296 15.97 12.83 -11.45
C THR A 296 15.60 13.37 -12.84
N ASN A 297 14.32 13.69 -13.08
CA ASN A 297 13.80 14.11 -14.39
C ASN A 297 13.76 15.63 -14.58
N SER A 298 14.17 16.43 -13.59
CA SER A 298 13.97 17.89 -13.65
C SER A 298 15.18 18.71 -13.24
N ARG A 299 15.33 19.87 -13.88
CA ARG A 299 16.20 20.93 -13.37
C ARG A 299 15.56 21.55 -12.13
N ARG A 300 16.39 22.00 -11.20
CA ARG A 300 15.95 22.53 -9.90
C ARG A 300 15.92 24.05 -9.85
N THR A 301 15.79 24.68 -11.02
CA THR A 301 15.47 26.10 -11.16
C THR A 301 14.00 26.37 -10.84
N LEU A 302 13.68 27.60 -10.45
CA LEU A 302 12.31 28.09 -10.25
C LEU A 302 11.93 29.06 -11.36
N SER A 303 10.67 29.06 -11.77
CA SER A 303 10.09 30.06 -12.68
C SER A 303 9.10 30.96 -11.93
N LEU A 304 8.82 32.15 -12.49
CA LEU A 304 7.84 33.07 -11.90
C LEU A 304 6.46 32.44 -11.75
N ALA A 305 6.01 31.68 -12.74
CA ALA A 305 4.73 30.97 -12.69
C ALA A 305 4.67 29.98 -11.52
N GLU A 306 5.78 29.30 -11.21
CA GLU A 306 5.85 28.36 -10.07
C GLU A 306 5.90 29.08 -8.72
N LEU A 307 6.55 30.24 -8.65
CA LEU A 307 6.58 31.06 -7.45
C LEU A 307 5.18 31.67 -7.15
N ASP A 308 4.48 32.12 -8.19
CA ASP A 308 3.11 32.66 -8.06
C ASP A 308 2.10 31.59 -7.65
N ARG A 309 2.32 30.30 -8.01
CA ARG A 309 1.50 29.20 -7.48
C ARG A 309 1.58 29.08 -5.96
N GLY A 310 2.74 29.38 -5.36
CA GLY A 310 2.92 29.43 -3.91
C GLY A 310 2.01 30.44 -3.24
N LEU A 311 1.96 31.66 -3.79
CA LEU A 311 1.09 32.73 -3.32
C LEU A 311 -0.38 32.39 -3.54
N LEU A 312 -0.71 31.82 -4.70
CA LEU A 312 -2.07 31.42 -5.06
C LEU A 312 -2.63 30.39 -4.08
N LEU A 313 -1.83 29.38 -3.71
CA LEU A 313 -2.19 28.39 -2.69
C LEU A 313 -2.49 29.07 -1.36
N GLY A 314 -1.63 30.01 -0.93
CA GLY A 314 -1.85 30.79 0.29
C GLY A 314 -3.18 31.54 0.29
N ARG A 315 -3.54 32.18 -0.84
CA ARG A 315 -4.81 32.91 -0.99
C ARG A 315 -6.03 31.99 -0.98
N VAL A 316 -6.00 30.84 -1.67
CA VAL A 316 -7.10 29.85 -1.64
C VAL A 316 -7.31 29.32 -0.21
N LEU A 317 -6.22 29.04 0.51
CA LEU A 317 -6.29 28.64 1.92
C LEU A 317 -6.72 29.78 2.86
N GLY A 318 -6.70 31.04 2.43
CA GLY A 318 -7.16 32.20 3.22
C GLY A 318 -8.60 32.62 2.90
N ASP A 319 -9.11 32.28 1.71
CA ASP A 319 -10.48 32.54 1.24
C ASP A 319 -11.51 31.52 1.75
N THR A 320 -11.00 30.49 2.43
CA THR A 320 -11.77 29.51 3.19
C THR A 320 -11.55 29.78 4.68
N ASP A 321 -12.47 29.37 5.55
CA ASP A 321 -12.30 29.43 7.02
C ASP A 321 -11.17 28.50 7.55
N ALA A 322 -10.09 28.24 6.79
CA ALA A 322 -9.14 27.11 6.90
C ALA A 322 -8.64 26.84 8.33
N PRO A 323 -8.59 25.55 8.78
CA PRO A 323 -8.22 24.33 8.05
C PRO A 323 -9.41 23.48 7.56
N LEU A 324 -9.13 22.37 6.83
CA LEU A 324 -10.12 21.32 6.55
C LEU A 324 -10.84 20.98 7.87
N PRO A 325 -12.11 21.38 8.08
CA PRO A 325 -12.68 21.38 9.44
C PRO A 325 -12.77 19.98 10.06
N ARG A 326 -12.79 18.94 9.21
CA ARG A 326 -12.80 17.51 9.58
C ARG A 326 -11.41 16.90 9.80
N HIS A 327 -10.33 17.62 9.51
CA HIS A 327 -8.96 17.10 9.50
C HIS A 327 -7.95 18.05 10.16
N PRO A 328 -8.06 18.30 11.48
CA PRO A 328 -7.20 19.25 12.19
C PRO A 328 -5.72 18.84 12.24
N ASP A 329 -5.44 17.55 12.07
CA ASP A 329 -4.08 16.98 12.12
C ASP A 329 -3.32 17.06 10.78
N PHE A 330 -3.96 17.57 9.72
CA PHE A 330 -3.35 17.72 8.41
C PHE A 330 -3.12 19.20 8.08
N HIS A 331 -1.88 19.54 7.76
CA HIS A 331 -1.44 20.91 7.54
C HIS A 331 -0.84 21.07 6.13
N ILE A 332 -1.14 22.19 5.48
CA ILE A 332 -0.52 22.58 4.20
C ILE A 332 0.44 23.75 4.47
N LEU A 333 1.73 23.56 4.21
CA LEU A 333 2.72 24.62 4.39
C LEU A 333 2.58 25.70 3.32
N ARG A 334 2.54 26.96 3.74
CA ARG A 334 2.43 28.10 2.83
C ARG A 334 3.80 28.55 2.33
N GLU A 335 3.80 29.15 1.14
CA GLU A 335 4.96 29.82 0.55
C GLU A 335 4.63 31.32 0.42
N PRO A 336 4.65 32.10 1.53
CA PRO A 336 4.01 33.42 1.59
C PRO A 336 4.73 34.53 0.81
N ALA A 337 6.00 34.32 0.45
CA ALA A 337 6.78 35.30 -0.30
C ALA A 337 7.86 34.64 -1.15
N TRP A 338 8.21 35.29 -2.24
CA TRP A 338 9.34 34.92 -3.09
C TRP A 338 10.15 36.14 -3.51
N PHE A 339 11.42 35.91 -3.86
CA PHE A 339 12.39 36.94 -4.21
C PHE A 339 13.22 36.52 -5.42
N GLY A 340 13.80 37.50 -6.10
CA GLY A 340 14.70 37.35 -7.22
C GLY A 340 15.43 38.67 -7.51
N LEU A 341 16.32 38.65 -8.50
CA LEU A 341 16.99 39.86 -8.97
C LEU A 341 16.35 40.38 -10.25
N ARG A 342 16.35 41.69 -10.45
CA ARG A 342 16.02 42.33 -11.73
C ARG A 342 17.21 42.26 -12.68
N GLY A 343 16.90 42.03 -13.96
CA GLY A 343 17.85 42.18 -15.05
C GLY A 343 17.98 43.65 -15.45
N ASP A 344 18.57 43.89 -16.61
CA ASP A 344 18.61 45.24 -17.18
C ASP A 344 17.26 45.61 -17.82
N ALA A 345 16.96 46.91 -17.90
CA ALA A 345 15.70 47.45 -18.44
C ALA A 345 14.42 46.93 -17.74
N ASP A 346 14.44 46.79 -16.41
CA ASP A 346 13.30 46.39 -15.56
C ASP A 346 12.68 45.01 -15.82
N GLN A 347 13.33 44.16 -16.62
CA GLN A 347 12.90 42.79 -16.83
C GLN A 347 13.25 41.89 -15.63
N PRO A 348 12.51 40.79 -15.42
CA PRO A 348 12.94 39.75 -14.49
C PRO A 348 14.36 39.29 -14.83
N GLY A 349 15.22 39.23 -13.81
CA GLY A 349 16.58 38.75 -13.97
C GLY A 349 16.65 37.23 -14.11
N PRO A 350 17.88 36.68 -14.07
CA PRO A 350 18.13 35.26 -14.28
C PRO A 350 17.40 34.41 -13.24
N SER A 351 16.73 33.33 -13.68
CA SER A 351 15.90 32.48 -12.80
C SER A 351 16.69 31.78 -11.69
N VAL A 352 18.01 31.62 -11.84
CA VAL A 352 18.88 31.12 -10.77
C VAL A 352 18.90 32.07 -9.57
N SER A 353 18.55 33.35 -9.72
CA SER A 353 18.44 34.28 -8.59
C SER A 353 17.21 34.05 -7.69
N PHE A 354 16.26 33.23 -8.13
CA PHE A 354 14.97 33.11 -7.47
C PHE A 354 15.02 32.24 -6.21
N PHE A 355 14.20 32.60 -5.21
CA PHE A 355 13.89 31.72 -4.08
C PHE A 355 12.56 32.07 -3.43
N ALA A 356 11.99 31.10 -2.73
CA ALA A 356 10.76 31.27 -1.96
C ALA A 356 11.01 31.03 -0.46
N LEU A 357 10.29 31.80 0.36
CA LEU A 357 10.14 31.52 1.78
C LEU A 357 9.01 30.51 1.94
N ARG A 358 9.25 29.46 2.73
CA ARG A 358 8.23 28.49 3.13
C ARG A 358 8.12 28.50 4.65
N ASP A 359 6.91 28.41 5.20
CA ASP A 359 6.71 28.32 6.64
C ASP A 359 7.54 27.18 7.26
N ASN A 360 8.18 27.45 8.40
CA ASN A 360 8.98 26.47 9.12
C ASN A 360 8.36 26.11 10.48
N PRO A 361 7.50 25.08 10.54
CA PRO A 361 6.98 24.59 11.82
C PRO A 361 7.93 23.62 12.53
N PHE A 362 9.08 23.28 11.93
CA PHE A 362 9.88 22.14 12.36
C PHE A 362 11.08 22.52 13.22
N ARG A 363 11.24 21.81 14.32
CA ARG A 363 12.52 21.67 15.02
C ARG A 363 13.29 20.49 14.47
N ALA A 364 14.62 20.56 14.45
CA ALA A 364 15.49 19.52 13.89
C ALA A 364 15.23 18.12 14.51
N ASP A 365 14.97 18.08 15.81
CA ASP A 365 14.73 16.87 16.62
C ASP A 365 13.25 16.47 16.73
N GLN A 366 12.33 17.27 16.17
CA GLN A 366 10.90 16.98 16.21
C GLN A 366 10.63 15.60 15.58
N PRO A 367 9.83 14.71 16.21
CA PRO A 367 9.51 13.37 15.71
C PRO A 367 8.59 13.44 14.48
N ALA A 368 9.16 13.88 13.36
CA ALA A 368 8.49 14.11 12.10
C ALA A 368 9.36 13.53 10.99
N GLU A 369 8.86 12.51 10.28
CA GLU A 369 9.64 11.83 9.25
C GLU A 369 9.06 12.08 7.87
N MET A 370 9.90 12.46 6.90
CA MET A 370 9.48 12.49 5.50
C MET A 370 9.04 11.08 5.07
N LEU A 371 7.87 10.96 4.43
CA LEU A 371 7.28 9.68 4.07
C LEU A 371 8.22 8.81 3.22
N ALA A 372 8.93 9.41 2.26
CA ALA A 372 9.91 8.67 1.46
C ALA A 372 11.03 8.03 2.30
N THR A 373 11.49 8.69 3.37
CA THR A 373 12.51 8.14 4.28
C THR A 373 11.94 7.01 5.10
N LEU A 374 10.71 7.19 5.60
CA LEU A 374 10.01 6.18 6.40
C LEU A 374 9.75 4.89 5.60
N LEU A 375 9.47 5.01 4.30
CA LEU A 375 9.12 3.89 3.43
C LEU A 375 10.31 3.25 2.69
N GLN A 376 11.52 3.80 2.80
CA GLN A 376 12.69 3.29 2.06
C GLN A 376 13.14 1.91 2.57
N ASP A 377 13.94 1.22 1.76
CA ASP A 377 14.54 -0.08 2.10
C ASP A 377 15.93 0.08 2.71
N ASP A 378 16.29 -0.83 3.61
CA ASP A 378 17.64 -1.00 4.14
C ASP A 378 18.57 -1.40 2.98
N PRO A 379 19.65 -0.63 2.70
CA PRO A 379 20.59 -0.90 1.60
C PRO A 379 21.31 -2.25 1.70
N ARG A 380 21.28 -2.91 2.86
CA ARG A 380 21.95 -4.19 3.12
C ARG A 380 21.02 -5.38 2.88
N SER A 381 19.78 -5.27 3.34
CA SER A 381 18.83 -6.40 3.39
C SER A 381 17.65 -6.27 2.43
N GLY A 382 17.40 -5.08 1.88
CA GLY A 382 16.21 -4.81 1.07
C GLY A 382 14.90 -4.84 1.85
N ARG A 383 14.96 -4.88 3.19
CA ARG A 383 13.81 -4.81 4.10
C ARG A 383 13.37 -3.36 4.27
N SER A 384 12.08 -3.10 4.32
CA SER A 384 11.54 -1.76 4.56
C SER A 384 11.86 -1.27 5.99
N ARG A 385 12.31 -0.01 6.11
CA ARG A 385 12.45 0.69 7.39
C ARG A 385 11.17 0.62 8.23
N LEU A 386 10.02 0.95 7.64
CA LEU A 386 8.74 0.90 8.35
C LEU A 386 8.44 -0.50 8.89
N ALA A 387 8.64 -1.55 8.08
CA ALA A 387 8.44 -2.93 8.51
C ALA A 387 9.35 -3.31 9.69
N LEU A 388 10.65 -3.01 9.59
CA LEU A 388 11.64 -3.31 10.64
C LEU A 388 11.27 -2.62 11.96
N ARG A 389 10.80 -1.37 11.90
CA ARG A 389 10.37 -0.61 13.08
C ARG A 389 9.12 -1.20 13.73
N LEU A 390 8.12 -1.56 12.92
CA LEU A 390 6.89 -2.17 13.41
C LEU A 390 7.13 -3.55 14.02
N GLU A 391 8.00 -4.38 13.43
CA GLU A 391 8.38 -5.69 13.98
C GLU A 391 9.11 -5.56 15.31
N ARG A 392 10.07 -4.63 15.39
CA ARG A 392 10.79 -4.35 16.63
C ARG A 392 9.85 -3.88 17.74
N ALA A 393 8.95 -2.97 17.43
CA ALA A 393 7.96 -2.47 18.38
C ALA A 393 6.96 -3.55 18.80
N ALA A 394 6.51 -4.37 17.86
CA ALA A 394 5.62 -5.48 18.13
C ALA A 394 6.26 -6.51 19.08
N ALA A 395 7.55 -6.81 18.88
CA ALA A 395 8.32 -7.66 19.78
C ALA A 395 8.42 -7.07 21.20
N GLN A 396 8.63 -5.76 21.33
CA GLN A 396 8.69 -5.06 22.62
C GLN A 396 7.33 -5.03 23.35
N LEU A 397 6.24 -4.90 22.59
CA LEU A 397 4.87 -4.83 23.12
C LEU A 397 4.22 -6.20 23.32
N GLY A 398 4.85 -7.29 22.86
CA GLY A 398 4.27 -8.64 22.91
C GLY A 398 3.05 -8.81 22.01
N VAL A 399 2.97 -8.09 20.88
CA VAL A 399 1.87 -8.16 19.91
C VAL A 399 2.34 -8.67 18.55
N ARG A 400 1.42 -9.08 17.67
CA ARG A 400 1.76 -9.49 16.30
C ARG A 400 2.12 -8.26 15.44
N PRO A 401 3.23 -8.28 14.66
CA PRO A 401 3.60 -7.19 13.76
C PRO A 401 2.50 -6.80 12.76
N ILE A 402 1.76 -7.79 12.25
CA ILE A 402 0.62 -7.61 11.34
C ILE A 402 -0.44 -6.68 11.94
N ALA A 403 -0.81 -6.88 13.20
CA ALA A 403 -1.84 -6.07 13.86
C ALA A 403 -1.38 -4.61 14.04
N LEU A 404 -0.08 -4.40 14.32
CA LEU A 404 0.47 -3.05 14.42
C LEU A 404 0.55 -2.36 13.04
N ALA A 405 0.88 -3.11 11.99
CA ALA A 405 0.89 -2.64 10.60
C ALA A 405 -0.49 -2.19 10.12
N GLU A 406 -1.53 -2.97 10.38
CA GLU A 406 -2.92 -2.61 10.04
C GLU A 406 -3.36 -1.33 10.76
N ARG A 407 -3.05 -1.20 12.06
CA ARG A 407 -3.34 0.01 12.84
C ARG A 407 -2.58 1.23 12.31
N TRP A 408 -1.30 1.05 11.99
CA TRP A 408 -0.47 2.10 11.39
C TRP A 408 -1.07 2.55 10.06
N PHE A 409 -1.45 1.62 9.19
CA PHE A 409 -2.00 1.93 7.87
C PHE A 409 -3.35 2.64 7.97
N ALA A 410 -4.24 2.19 8.85
CA ALA A 410 -5.51 2.87 9.10
C ALA A 410 -5.31 4.32 9.59
N ARG A 411 -4.33 4.55 10.48
CA ARG A 411 -3.96 5.90 10.93
C ARG A 411 -3.34 6.74 9.82
N PHE A 412 -2.49 6.14 8.99
CA PHE A 412 -1.94 6.80 7.81
C PHE A 412 -3.05 7.23 6.84
N LEU A 413 -4.04 6.37 6.57
CA LEU A 413 -5.17 6.74 5.73
C LEU A 413 -5.98 7.91 6.33
N ALA A 414 -6.26 7.87 7.63
CA ALA A 414 -7.05 8.90 8.31
C ALA A 414 -6.34 10.27 8.41
N VAL A 415 -5.04 10.28 8.68
CA VAL A 415 -4.26 11.52 8.93
C VAL A 415 -3.65 12.10 7.66
N VAL A 416 -3.45 11.27 6.64
CA VAL A 416 -2.74 11.67 5.41
C VAL A 416 -3.66 11.57 4.20
N PHE A 417 -4.16 10.37 3.91
CA PHE A 417 -4.86 10.12 2.65
C PHE A 417 -6.22 10.83 2.59
N ALA A 418 -7.11 10.58 3.55
CA ALA A 418 -8.44 11.18 3.60
C ALA A 418 -8.42 12.73 3.52
N PRO A 419 -7.56 13.45 4.26
CA PRO A 419 -7.45 14.90 4.12
C PRO A 419 -7.03 15.38 2.72
N ILE A 420 -6.15 14.64 2.04
CA ILE A 420 -5.73 14.96 0.66
C ILE A 420 -6.89 14.75 -0.32
N VAL A 421 -7.67 13.67 -0.13
CA VAL A 421 -8.89 13.45 -0.93
C VAL A 421 -9.91 14.56 -0.65
N ALA A 422 -10.13 14.92 0.61
CA ALA A 422 -11.05 15.99 1.00
C ALA A 422 -10.64 17.36 0.42
N ALA A 423 -9.34 17.66 0.35
CA ALA A 423 -8.84 18.89 -0.28
C ALA A 423 -9.27 18.97 -1.76
N GLN A 424 -9.20 17.87 -2.51
CA GLN A 424 -9.71 17.84 -3.88
C GLN A 424 -11.25 17.88 -3.91
N ALA A 425 -11.89 17.02 -3.13
CA ALA A 425 -13.32 16.74 -3.21
C ALA A 425 -14.18 17.91 -2.73
N GLU A 426 -13.70 18.68 -1.75
CA GLU A 426 -14.44 19.80 -1.15
C GLU A 426 -13.96 21.17 -1.62
N LEU A 427 -12.65 21.34 -1.84
CA LEU A 427 -12.06 22.63 -2.19
C LEU A 427 -11.63 22.72 -3.66
N GLY A 428 -11.63 21.61 -4.39
CA GLY A 428 -11.08 21.55 -5.75
C GLY A 428 -9.55 21.69 -5.79
N LEU A 429 -8.86 21.46 -4.66
CA LEU A 429 -7.41 21.61 -4.54
C LEU A 429 -6.68 20.28 -4.81
N LEU A 430 -5.91 20.23 -5.89
CA LEU A 430 -5.09 19.08 -6.25
C LEU A 430 -3.69 19.24 -5.65
N LEU A 431 -3.40 18.48 -4.59
CA LEU A 431 -2.07 18.40 -3.99
C LEU A 431 -1.25 17.30 -4.67
N SER A 432 -0.10 17.63 -5.26
CA SER A 432 0.88 16.64 -5.75
C SER A 432 1.64 16.01 -4.58
N ALA A 433 0.93 15.25 -3.76
CA ALA A 433 1.39 14.71 -2.48
C ALA A 433 2.12 13.37 -2.64
N HIS A 434 3.19 13.38 -3.44
CA HIS A 434 4.13 12.25 -3.49
C HIS A 434 4.95 12.15 -2.20
N GLN A 435 5.66 11.03 -2.02
CA GLN A 435 6.32 10.70 -0.75
C GLN A 435 7.28 11.78 -0.18
N GLN A 436 8.00 12.52 -1.04
CA GLN A 436 8.88 13.60 -0.58
C GLN A 436 8.12 14.86 -0.09
N ASN A 437 6.87 15.06 -0.52
CA ASN A 437 6.05 16.22 -0.18
C ASN A 437 5.21 16.00 1.08
N LEU A 438 5.35 14.83 1.71
CA LEU A 438 4.63 14.46 2.92
C LEU A 438 5.61 14.25 4.07
N VAL A 439 5.39 14.98 5.16
CA VAL A 439 6.11 14.81 6.44
C VAL A 439 5.13 14.30 7.47
N ILE A 440 5.44 13.17 8.11
CA ILE A 440 4.55 12.46 9.04
C ILE A 440 5.03 12.72 10.47
N GLY A 441 4.22 13.44 11.24
CA GLY A 441 4.39 13.61 12.67
C GLY A 441 3.94 12.37 13.42
N LEU A 442 4.85 11.80 14.21
CA LEU A 442 4.61 10.57 14.96
C LEU A 442 4.14 10.92 16.38
N ALA A 443 3.29 10.07 16.95
CA ALA A 443 2.89 10.17 18.36
C ALA A 443 4.09 9.88 19.29
N ASP A 444 3.88 9.99 20.60
CA ASP A 444 4.93 9.76 21.62
C ASP A 444 5.48 8.32 21.60
N ASP A 445 4.74 7.37 21.03
CA ASP A 445 5.22 6.01 20.76
C ASP A 445 6.27 5.94 19.65
N GLY A 446 6.53 7.07 18.97
CA GLY A 446 7.48 7.20 17.88
C GLY A 446 7.09 6.46 16.61
N LEU A 447 5.87 5.94 16.48
CA LEU A 447 5.47 5.07 15.36
C LEU A 447 4.14 5.46 14.73
N THR A 448 3.15 5.82 15.55
CA THR A 448 1.78 6.03 15.10
C THR A 448 1.65 7.38 14.38
N PRO A 449 1.12 7.44 13.14
CA PRO A 449 0.82 8.71 12.47
C PRO A 449 -0.19 9.52 13.29
N ALA A 450 0.26 10.68 13.76
CA ALA A 450 -0.53 11.59 14.57
C ALA A 450 -0.87 12.86 13.80
N ARG A 451 0.10 13.41 13.06
CA ARG A 451 -0.05 14.63 12.26
C ARG A 451 0.63 14.47 10.91
N ALA A 452 0.26 15.30 9.94
CA ALA A 452 0.95 15.33 8.66
C ALA A 452 1.03 16.74 8.08
N TRP A 453 2.12 17.00 7.37
CA TRP A 453 2.33 18.24 6.63
C TRP A 453 2.54 17.92 5.15
N PHE A 454 1.71 18.53 4.30
CA PHE A 454 1.99 18.66 2.88
C PHE A 454 2.86 19.90 2.64
N ARG A 455 3.88 19.76 1.79
CA ARG A 455 4.78 20.84 1.37
C ARG A 455 4.96 20.83 -0.13
N ASP A 456 5.37 21.97 -0.66
CA ASP A 456 5.64 22.24 -2.08
C ASP A 456 4.42 22.65 -2.91
N ALA A 457 4.23 23.95 -3.00
CA ALA A 457 3.17 24.56 -3.77
C ALA A 457 3.40 24.52 -5.30
N GLN A 458 4.63 24.19 -5.76
CA GLN A 458 4.93 24.15 -7.20
C GLN A 458 4.05 23.14 -7.95
N GLY A 459 3.72 22.03 -7.27
CA GLY A 459 2.91 20.94 -7.81
C GLY A 459 1.42 21.04 -7.52
N THR A 460 0.92 22.16 -6.98
CA THR A 460 -0.53 22.31 -6.74
C THR A 460 -1.26 22.81 -7.98
N ALA A 461 -2.47 22.30 -8.19
CA ALA A 461 -3.38 22.69 -9.26
C ALA A 461 -4.82 22.74 -8.76
N TYR A 462 -5.75 23.25 -9.57
CA TYR A 462 -7.12 23.52 -9.14
C TYR A 462 -8.14 22.97 -10.14
N THR A 463 -9.21 22.34 -9.66
CA THR A 463 -10.30 21.86 -10.51
C THR A 463 -11.32 22.97 -10.80
N ASP A 464 -12.30 22.68 -11.66
CA ASP A 464 -13.44 23.57 -11.90
C ASP A 464 -14.28 23.84 -10.62
N LEU A 465 -14.22 22.95 -9.61
CA LEU A 465 -14.84 23.20 -8.31
C LEU A 465 -14.17 24.39 -7.60
N ALA A 466 -12.83 24.44 -7.58
CA ALA A 466 -12.09 25.53 -6.97
C ALA A 466 -12.39 26.85 -7.68
N LEU A 467 -12.50 26.85 -9.02
CA LEU A 467 -12.88 28.04 -9.78
C LEU A 467 -14.28 28.53 -9.42
N ARG A 468 -15.27 27.64 -9.31
CA ARG A 468 -16.63 28.02 -8.88
C ARG A 468 -16.67 28.58 -7.46
N ARG A 469 -15.85 28.05 -6.55
CA ARG A 469 -15.84 28.46 -5.14
C ARG A 469 -15.04 29.74 -4.91
N HIS A 470 -13.89 29.88 -5.55
CA HIS A 470 -12.86 30.87 -5.20
C HIS A 470 -12.51 31.84 -6.34
N GLY A 471 -12.89 31.55 -7.58
CA GLY A 471 -12.40 32.26 -8.77
C GLY A 471 -12.68 33.77 -8.78
N GLU A 472 -13.82 34.21 -8.24
CA GLU A 472 -14.15 35.65 -8.14
C GLU A 472 -13.32 36.37 -7.07
N ARG A 473 -12.91 35.67 -6.00
CA ARG A 473 -12.22 36.23 -4.83
C ARG A 473 -10.71 36.05 -4.89
N VAL A 474 -10.23 35.09 -5.67
CA VAL A 474 -8.81 34.75 -5.82
C VAL A 474 -8.40 34.88 -7.29
N PRO A 475 -7.99 36.08 -7.75
CA PRO A 475 -7.58 36.30 -9.13
C PRO A 475 -6.38 35.43 -9.55
N GLY A 476 -6.39 34.96 -10.80
CA GLY A 476 -5.31 34.16 -11.40
C GLY A 476 -5.44 32.65 -11.16
N LEU A 477 -6.48 32.20 -10.46
CA LEU A 477 -6.75 30.78 -10.20
C LEU A 477 -6.95 29.97 -11.49
N GLU A 478 -7.55 30.59 -12.51
CA GLU A 478 -7.79 30.01 -13.84
C GLU A 478 -6.50 29.61 -14.57
N ARG A 479 -5.38 30.26 -14.26
CA ARG A 479 -4.07 29.94 -14.86
C ARG A 479 -3.45 28.66 -14.32
N ALA A 480 -3.96 28.19 -13.17
CA ALA A 480 -3.56 26.94 -12.53
C ALA A 480 -4.70 25.91 -12.54
N GLU A 481 -5.72 26.12 -13.39
CA GLU A 481 -6.78 25.14 -13.62
C GLU A 481 -6.19 23.87 -14.24
N PHE A 482 -6.62 22.72 -13.74
CA PHE A 482 -6.30 21.43 -14.31
C PHE A 482 -7.57 20.59 -14.46
N ARG A 483 -7.87 20.23 -15.71
CA ARG A 483 -9.19 19.73 -16.12
C ARG A 483 -9.28 18.21 -16.08
N SER A 484 -10.46 17.73 -15.68
CA SER A 484 -10.87 16.33 -15.82
C SER A 484 -10.90 15.88 -17.29
N PRO A 485 -10.61 14.61 -17.61
CA PRO A 485 -10.25 13.51 -16.69
C PRO A 485 -8.75 13.42 -16.39
N LEU A 486 -7.95 14.39 -16.89
CA LEU A 486 -6.50 14.37 -16.74
C LEU A 486 -6.06 14.69 -15.30
N ALA A 487 -6.78 15.62 -14.67
CA ALA A 487 -6.59 15.99 -13.28
C ALA A 487 -6.53 14.77 -12.34
N GLU A 488 -7.53 13.90 -12.39
CA GLU A 488 -7.67 12.74 -11.51
C GLU A 488 -6.57 11.72 -11.77
N ARG A 489 -6.16 11.53 -13.04
CA ARG A 489 -5.10 10.60 -13.44
C ARG A 489 -3.74 10.98 -12.86
N VAL A 490 -3.32 12.23 -13.08
CA VAL A 490 -2.02 12.74 -12.61
C VAL A 490 -2.01 12.88 -11.09
N TRP A 491 -3.10 13.33 -10.50
CA TRP A 491 -3.25 13.40 -9.05
C TRP A 491 -3.17 12.02 -8.41
N ALA A 492 -3.90 11.02 -8.92
CA ALA A 492 -3.88 9.65 -8.42
C ALA A 492 -2.48 9.01 -8.50
N TYR A 493 -1.70 9.32 -9.53
CA TYR A 493 -0.29 8.90 -9.57
C TYR A 493 0.49 9.41 -8.36
N SER A 494 0.42 10.72 -8.10
CA SER A 494 1.20 11.34 -7.02
C SER A 494 0.80 10.84 -5.64
N VAL A 495 -0.50 10.75 -5.37
CA VAL A 495 -1.05 10.43 -4.04
C VAL A 495 -1.11 8.91 -3.83
N VAL A 496 -1.73 8.18 -4.75
CA VAL A 496 -2.03 6.76 -4.58
C VAL A 496 -0.89 5.89 -5.05
N ILE A 497 -0.43 6.04 -6.30
CA ILE A 497 0.59 5.13 -6.86
C ILE A 497 1.99 5.39 -6.25
N ASN A 498 2.36 6.66 -6.10
CA ASN A 498 3.66 7.03 -5.54
C ASN A 498 3.62 7.03 -4.00
N GLY A 499 2.55 7.52 -3.37
CA GLY A 499 2.38 7.53 -1.91
C GLY A 499 1.85 6.22 -1.34
N VAL A 500 0.53 6.04 -1.39
CA VAL A 500 -0.19 4.96 -0.65
C VAL A 500 0.27 3.55 -1.04
N PHE A 501 0.44 3.26 -2.33
CA PHE A 501 0.89 1.94 -2.80
C PHE A 501 2.32 1.62 -2.36
N ASN A 502 3.20 2.62 -2.22
CA ASN A 502 4.51 2.39 -1.62
C ASN A 502 4.43 2.15 -0.11
N ALA A 503 3.44 2.71 0.59
CA ALA A 503 3.19 2.37 1.99
C ALA A 503 2.70 0.92 2.12
N VAL A 504 1.76 0.49 1.26
CA VAL A 504 1.29 -0.90 1.18
C VAL A 504 2.45 -1.86 0.91
N ALA A 505 3.29 -1.57 -0.10
CA ALA A 505 4.45 -2.39 -0.44
C ALA A 505 5.46 -2.50 0.71
N SER A 506 5.65 -1.40 1.46
CA SER A 506 6.58 -1.36 2.61
C SER A 506 6.07 -2.22 3.76
N LEU A 507 4.78 -2.11 4.10
CA LEU A 507 4.16 -2.89 5.16
C LEU A 507 4.14 -4.38 4.82
N ALA A 508 3.85 -4.74 3.57
CA ALA A 508 3.80 -6.14 3.12
C ALA A 508 5.15 -6.90 3.21
N MET A 509 6.25 -6.18 3.46
CA MET A 509 7.53 -6.81 3.81
C MET A 509 7.54 -7.45 5.21
N ILE A 510 6.58 -7.12 6.07
CA ILE A 510 6.32 -7.85 7.33
C ILE A 510 5.82 -9.26 6.96
N PRO A 511 6.46 -10.35 7.41
CA PRO A 511 6.03 -11.72 7.13
C PRO A 511 4.57 -11.99 7.52
N GLY A 512 3.85 -12.75 6.72
CA GLY A 512 2.43 -13.04 6.88
C GLY A 512 1.44 -11.92 6.50
N LEU A 513 1.87 -10.65 6.38
CA LEU A 513 0.96 -9.57 5.93
C LEU A 513 0.66 -9.68 4.43
N ASP A 514 -0.62 -9.59 4.07
CA ASP A 514 -1.11 -9.61 2.70
C ASP A 514 -1.36 -8.18 2.18
N GLN A 515 -0.95 -7.91 0.94
CA GLN A 515 -1.23 -6.63 0.28
C GLN A 515 -2.72 -6.48 -0.04
N GLY A 516 -3.41 -7.57 -0.38
CA GLY A 516 -4.84 -7.55 -0.70
C GLY A 516 -5.66 -6.94 0.44
N LEU A 517 -5.36 -7.33 1.68
CA LEU A 517 -5.98 -6.78 2.87
C LEU A 517 -5.78 -5.25 2.98
N LEU A 518 -4.56 -4.75 2.81
CA LEU A 518 -4.30 -3.30 2.87
C LEU A 518 -4.98 -2.54 1.72
N LEU A 519 -5.12 -3.15 0.56
CA LEU A 519 -5.86 -2.57 -0.56
C LEU A 519 -7.37 -2.47 -0.25
N GLU A 520 -7.92 -3.45 0.47
CA GLU A 520 -9.30 -3.37 0.96
C GLU A 520 -9.49 -2.28 2.03
N HIS A 521 -8.50 -2.05 2.90
CA HIS A 521 -8.55 -0.91 3.82
C HIS A 521 -8.60 0.43 3.06
N LEU A 522 -7.80 0.57 2.00
CA LEU A 522 -7.80 1.75 1.15
C LEU A 522 -9.14 1.91 0.41
N ARG A 523 -9.65 0.81 -0.16
CA ARG A 523 -10.95 0.80 -0.85
C ARG A 523 -12.08 1.18 0.11
N ALA A 524 -12.11 0.63 1.32
CA ALA A 524 -13.09 1.01 2.34
C ALA A 524 -12.99 2.50 2.71
N CYS A 525 -11.78 3.03 2.94
CA CYS A 525 -11.60 4.46 3.18
C CYS A 525 -12.19 5.32 2.04
N LEU A 526 -11.92 4.97 0.77
CA LEU A 526 -12.49 5.65 -0.40
C LEU A 526 -14.02 5.56 -0.44
N LEU A 527 -14.60 4.42 -0.08
CA LEU A 527 -16.05 4.22 -0.03
C LEU A 527 -16.70 5.05 1.07
N GLY A 528 -16.09 5.11 2.26
CA GLY A 528 -16.52 5.98 3.34
C GLY A 528 -16.55 7.45 2.90
N LEU A 529 -15.47 7.92 2.26
CA LEU A 529 -15.40 9.27 1.70
C LEU A 529 -16.43 9.49 0.59
N ARG A 530 -16.69 8.48 -0.26
CA ARG A 530 -17.71 8.57 -1.33
C ARG A 530 -19.12 8.68 -0.76
N ALA A 531 -19.38 8.02 0.36
CA ALA A 531 -20.67 8.01 1.04
C ALA A 531 -20.98 9.35 1.72
N GLU A 532 -19.98 10.18 2.03
CA GLU A 532 -20.16 11.55 2.52
C GLU A 532 -20.76 12.52 1.48
N GLU A 533 -21.09 12.03 0.28
CA GLU A 533 -21.62 12.80 -0.85
C GLU A 533 -20.80 14.08 -1.14
N PRO A 534 -19.50 13.92 -1.42
CA PRO A 534 -18.61 15.07 -1.58
C PRO A 534 -19.00 15.94 -2.78
N ALA A 535 -18.65 17.22 -2.71
CA ALA A 535 -19.00 18.19 -3.76
C ALA A 535 -18.42 17.81 -5.14
N ASP A 536 -17.26 17.17 -5.19
CA ASP A 536 -16.64 16.62 -6.40
C ASP A 536 -16.15 15.18 -6.17
N PRO A 537 -16.94 14.15 -6.53
CA PRO A 537 -16.59 12.75 -6.30
C PRO A 537 -15.64 12.17 -7.35
N ARG A 538 -15.23 12.93 -8.38
CA ARG A 538 -14.57 12.38 -9.58
C ARG A 538 -13.27 11.62 -9.28
N ALA A 539 -12.42 12.13 -8.40
CA ALA A 539 -11.18 11.45 -8.05
C ALA A 539 -11.43 10.13 -7.29
N ILE A 540 -12.43 10.12 -6.41
CA ILE A 540 -12.84 8.92 -5.66
C ILE A 540 -13.44 7.88 -6.61
N ASP A 541 -14.37 8.30 -7.47
CA ASP A 541 -15.00 7.43 -8.47
C ASP A 541 -13.98 6.89 -9.48
N TYR A 542 -12.98 7.69 -9.88
CA TYR A 542 -11.87 7.23 -10.72
C TYR A 542 -11.12 6.07 -10.05
N LEU A 543 -10.73 6.22 -8.78
CA LEU A 543 -10.00 5.18 -8.03
C LEU A 543 -10.81 3.90 -7.81
N LEU A 544 -12.12 4.03 -7.52
CA LEU A 544 -12.99 2.89 -7.21
C LEU A 544 -13.48 2.13 -8.45
N ARG A 545 -13.71 2.84 -9.55
CA ARG A 545 -14.45 2.34 -10.72
C ARG A 545 -13.60 2.16 -11.97
N SER A 546 -12.48 2.86 -12.11
CA SER A 546 -11.64 2.73 -13.31
C SER A 546 -10.93 1.38 -13.34
N PRO A 547 -10.99 0.61 -14.44
CA PRO A 547 -10.20 -0.62 -14.60
C PRO A 547 -8.69 -0.32 -14.72
N GLU A 548 -8.32 0.94 -15.00
CA GLU A 548 -6.93 1.35 -15.19
C GLU A 548 -6.57 2.58 -14.34
N LEU A 549 -5.38 2.55 -13.77
CA LEU A 549 -4.72 3.71 -13.17
C LEU A 549 -3.58 4.19 -14.05
N TRP A 550 -3.31 5.49 -14.08
CA TRP A 550 -2.22 6.03 -14.91
C TRP A 550 -0.97 6.25 -14.07
N THR A 551 0.14 5.63 -14.45
CA THR A 551 1.45 5.79 -13.80
C THR A 551 2.42 6.55 -14.70
N LYS A 552 3.32 7.31 -14.07
CA LYS A 552 4.42 7.97 -14.79
C LYS A 552 5.48 6.97 -15.24
N ALA A 553 5.94 7.14 -16.47
CA ALA A 553 7.01 6.41 -17.12
C ALA A 553 8.36 7.13 -16.90
N ASN A 554 8.96 6.89 -15.72
CA ASN A 554 10.19 7.54 -15.29
C ASN A 554 11.40 7.15 -16.14
N VAL A 555 11.53 5.90 -16.60
CA VAL A 555 12.63 5.45 -17.46
C VAL A 555 12.54 6.13 -18.82
N ARG A 556 11.36 6.13 -19.46
CA ARG A 556 11.17 6.79 -20.76
C ARG A 556 11.38 8.30 -20.68
N CYS A 557 10.83 8.95 -19.66
CA CYS A 557 11.04 10.38 -19.41
C CYS A 557 12.52 10.71 -19.22
N PHE A 558 13.23 9.88 -18.45
CA PHE A 558 14.66 10.08 -18.21
C PHE A 558 15.52 9.84 -19.46
N ALA A 559 15.17 8.83 -20.27
CA ALA A 559 15.83 8.47 -21.51
C ALA A 559 15.70 9.57 -22.58
N SER A 560 14.54 10.23 -22.68
CA SER A 560 14.33 11.31 -23.65
C SER A 560 15.18 12.56 -23.38
N GLY A 561 15.63 12.74 -22.12
CA GLY A 561 16.41 13.89 -21.69
C GLY A 561 15.61 15.19 -21.57
N VAL A 562 14.30 15.15 -21.82
CA VAL A 562 13.40 16.29 -21.68
C VAL A 562 13.21 16.63 -20.21
N ASP A 563 13.15 17.92 -19.89
CA ASP A 563 12.80 18.37 -18.55
C ASP A 563 11.29 18.21 -18.32
N GLU A 564 10.91 17.39 -17.35
CA GLU A 564 9.51 17.08 -17.04
C GLU A 564 8.66 18.35 -16.85
N VAL A 565 9.19 19.37 -16.18
CA VAL A 565 8.42 20.58 -15.88
C VAL A 565 8.18 21.46 -17.11
N SER A 566 8.82 21.14 -18.23
CA SER A 566 8.72 21.87 -19.51
C SER A 566 7.80 21.20 -20.53
N LEU A 567 7.22 20.05 -20.21
CA LEU A 567 6.35 19.31 -21.14
C LEU A 567 5.06 20.09 -21.42
N ALA A 568 4.74 20.25 -22.70
CA ALA A 568 3.49 20.88 -23.14
C ALA A 568 2.25 20.03 -22.80
N ASP A 569 2.36 18.71 -22.94
CA ASP A 569 1.36 17.74 -22.48
C ASP A 569 1.98 16.81 -21.43
N PRO A 570 1.56 16.91 -20.15
CA PRO A 570 2.01 16.04 -19.08
C PRO A 570 1.77 14.55 -19.36
N LEU A 571 0.74 14.17 -20.14
CA LEU A 571 0.42 12.76 -20.41
C LEU A 571 1.44 12.02 -21.28
N THR A 572 2.30 12.74 -21.99
CA THR A 572 3.35 12.15 -22.83
C THR A 572 4.27 11.19 -22.06
N ILE A 573 4.35 11.36 -20.74
CA ILE A 573 5.13 10.52 -19.84
C ILE A 573 4.28 9.66 -18.90
N TYR A 574 2.99 9.46 -19.17
CA TYR A 574 2.13 8.56 -18.40
C TYR A 574 1.64 7.39 -19.24
N ARG A 575 1.35 6.26 -18.58
CA ARG A 575 0.76 5.08 -19.20
C ARG A 575 -0.24 4.40 -18.26
N PRO A 576 -1.25 3.69 -18.81
CA PRO A 576 -2.17 2.92 -17.98
C PRO A 576 -1.50 1.67 -17.39
N ILE A 577 -1.95 1.28 -16.20
CA ILE A 577 -1.71 0.02 -15.52
C ILE A 577 -3.05 -0.51 -14.98
N ALA A 578 -3.19 -1.82 -14.82
CA ALA A 578 -4.38 -2.41 -14.23
C ALA A 578 -4.61 -1.85 -12.81
N SER A 579 -5.85 -1.47 -12.52
CA SER A 579 -6.24 -0.96 -11.21
C SER A 579 -6.42 -2.12 -10.22
N PRO A 580 -5.64 -2.18 -9.13
CA PRO A 580 -5.82 -3.21 -8.10
C PRO A 580 -7.07 -2.97 -7.25
N LEU A 581 -7.64 -1.75 -7.32
CA LEU A 581 -8.83 -1.33 -6.58
C LEU A 581 -10.12 -1.59 -7.35
N HIS A 582 -10.05 -1.81 -8.66
CA HIS A 582 -11.22 -2.07 -9.48
C HIS A 582 -11.86 -3.41 -9.11
N ARG A 583 -13.20 -3.42 -9.06
CA ARG A 583 -14.01 -4.63 -8.92
C ARG A 583 -15.02 -4.60 -10.07
N PRO A 584 -14.96 -5.54 -11.04
CA PRO A 584 -15.94 -5.58 -12.11
C PRO A 584 -17.33 -5.84 -11.50
N PRO A 585 -18.40 -5.24 -12.06
CA PRO A 585 -19.75 -5.63 -11.70
C PRO A 585 -19.93 -7.12 -12.02
N VAL A 586 -20.36 -7.89 -11.03
CA VAL A 586 -20.74 -9.29 -11.22
C VAL A 586 -22.19 -9.27 -11.68
N ASP A 587 -22.46 -9.66 -12.93
CA ASP A 587 -23.82 -9.88 -13.43
C ASP A 587 -24.43 -11.07 -12.66
N LEU A 588 -25.29 -10.77 -11.70
CA LEU A 588 -26.00 -11.77 -10.92
C LEU A 588 -27.25 -12.24 -11.69
N PRO A 589 -27.53 -13.56 -11.79
CA PRO A 589 -28.79 -14.05 -12.33
C PRO A 589 -29.98 -13.60 -11.48
N ALA A 590 -31.15 -13.45 -12.13
CA ALA A 590 -32.39 -13.00 -11.49
C ALA A 590 -32.79 -13.93 -10.31
N PRO A 591 -33.10 -13.37 -9.13
CA PRO A 591 -33.31 -14.17 -7.92
C PRO A 591 -34.75 -14.70 -7.75
N THR A 592 -34.88 -15.91 -7.19
CA THR A 592 -36.12 -16.50 -6.66
C THR A 592 -36.19 -16.39 -5.13
N SER A 593 -37.40 -16.17 -4.58
CA SER A 593 -37.67 -15.91 -3.15
C SER A 593 -37.50 -17.14 -2.24
N GLY A 594 -36.96 -16.96 -1.02
CA GLY A 594 -36.89 -17.99 0.04
C GLY A 594 -36.52 -17.42 1.43
N ARG A 595 -36.96 -18.07 2.52
CA ARG A 595 -36.82 -17.63 3.94
C ARG A 595 -35.40 -17.90 4.50
N ALA A 596 -34.84 -16.95 5.26
CA ALA A 596 -33.63 -17.18 6.06
C ALA A 596 -33.95 -17.41 7.56
N ALA A 597 -33.00 -18.05 8.25
CA ALA A 597 -33.15 -18.80 9.50
C ALA A 597 -33.40 -17.98 10.79
N ASP A 598 -34.05 -18.64 11.77
CA ASP A 598 -34.25 -18.17 13.15
C ASP A 598 -33.02 -18.47 14.04
N PHE A 599 -32.69 -17.53 14.93
CA PHE A 599 -31.57 -17.60 15.87
C PHE A 599 -32.06 -17.96 17.29
N ALA A 600 -31.42 -18.93 17.94
CA ALA A 600 -31.60 -19.20 19.36
C ALA A 600 -30.37 -18.72 20.15
N GLY A 601 -30.54 -17.81 21.11
CA GLY A 601 -29.50 -17.47 22.08
C GLY A 601 -29.62 -16.12 22.81
N GLY A 602 -30.28 -16.13 23.98
CA GLY A 602 -29.84 -15.41 25.18
C GLY A 602 -30.15 -13.92 25.34
N ASP A 603 -29.45 -13.03 24.62
CA ASP A 603 -29.30 -11.64 25.08
C ASP A 603 -29.80 -10.56 24.10
N ALA A 604 -30.15 -10.92 22.86
CA ALA A 604 -30.97 -10.16 21.92
C ALA A 604 -31.32 -11.05 20.70
N GLN A 605 -32.55 -11.03 20.20
CA GLN A 605 -32.99 -11.80 19.03
C GLN A 605 -33.08 -10.93 17.77
N VAL A 606 -32.24 -11.20 16.77
CA VAL A 606 -32.35 -10.59 15.44
C VAL A 606 -33.13 -11.55 14.55
N GLU A 607 -34.34 -11.18 14.13
CA GLU A 607 -35.19 -12.02 13.29
C GLU A 607 -35.31 -11.41 11.88
N PHE A 608 -35.03 -12.18 10.83
CA PHE A 608 -35.24 -11.73 9.45
C PHE A 608 -36.63 -12.16 8.97
N THR A 609 -37.49 -11.17 8.70
CA THR A 609 -38.88 -11.39 8.27
C THR A 609 -39.03 -11.57 6.77
N GLN A 610 -38.12 -11.00 5.98
CA GLN A 610 -38.11 -11.15 4.52
C GLN A 610 -36.69 -11.22 4.02
N VAL A 611 -36.36 -12.23 3.20
CA VAL A 611 -35.03 -12.39 2.62
C VAL A 611 -35.15 -12.51 1.12
N THR A 612 -34.44 -11.64 0.42
CA THR A 612 -34.10 -11.74 -0.99
C THR A 612 -32.57 -11.73 -1.12
N PRO A 613 -32.01 -12.18 -2.25
CA PRO A 613 -30.55 -12.21 -2.45
C PRO A 613 -29.84 -10.85 -2.34
N SER A 614 -30.57 -9.75 -2.48
CA SER A 614 -30.03 -8.39 -2.36
C SER A 614 -30.69 -7.54 -1.27
N ARG A 615 -31.67 -8.08 -0.53
CA ARG A 615 -32.39 -7.31 0.50
C ARG A 615 -32.95 -8.22 1.58
N PHE A 616 -32.66 -7.87 2.83
CA PHE A 616 -33.13 -8.54 4.02
C PHE A 616 -33.92 -7.51 4.82
N THR A 617 -35.07 -7.87 5.36
CA THR A 617 -35.75 -7.07 6.38
C THR A 617 -35.83 -7.90 7.64
N GLY A 618 -35.67 -7.26 8.78
CA GLY A 618 -35.71 -7.94 10.06
C GLY A 618 -36.00 -7.00 11.21
N HIS A 619 -36.06 -7.56 12.41
CA HIS A 619 -36.28 -6.84 13.66
C HIS A 619 -35.25 -7.27 14.69
N VAL A 620 -34.80 -6.34 15.53
CA VAL A 620 -34.08 -6.65 16.78
C VAL A 620 -35.11 -6.70 17.91
N ASP A 621 -35.07 -7.77 18.70
CA ASP A 621 -35.95 -8.06 19.85
C ASP A 621 -37.46 -7.94 19.54
N GLY A 622 -37.85 -8.22 18.29
CA GLY A 622 -39.23 -8.13 17.82
C GLY A 622 -39.81 -6.70 17.75
N ALA A 623 -39.02 -5.65 18.02
CA ALA A 623 -39.51 -4.28 18.14
C ALA A 623 -38.80 -3.25 17.23
N HIS A 624 -37.58 -3.54 16.76
CA HIS A 624 -36.76 -2.56 16.03
C HIS A 624 -36.49 -2.97 14.58
N PRO A 625 -37.36 -2.57 13.62
CA PRO A 625 -37.23 -2.96 12.22
C PRO A 625 -36.02 -2.31 11.52
N PHE A 626 -35.32 -3.12 10.74
CA PHE A 626 -34.23 -2.70 9.84
C PHE A 626 -34.36 -3.35 8.45
N THR A 627 -33.76 -2.70 7.46
CA THR A 627 -33.56 -3.24 6.10
C THR A 627 -32.08 -3.32 5.82
N LEU A 628 -31.57 -4.50 5.45
CA LEU A 628 -30.21 -4.71 4.96
C LEU A 628 -30.24 -4.91 3.44
N THR A 629 -29.54 -4.10 2.67
CA THR A 629 -29.49 -4.19 1.19
C THR A 629 -28.07 -4.53 0.73
N LEU A 630 -27.92 -5.59 -0.05
CA LEU A 630 -26.67 -5.94 -0.74
C LEU A 630 -26.69 -5.38 -2.18
N ALA A 631 -25.92 -4.34 -2.44
CA ALA A 631 -25.81 -3.72 -3.76
C ALA A 631 -24.41 -3.14 -3.97
N ASP A 632 -23.93 -3.12 -5.22
CA ASP A 632 -22.66 -2.49 -5.62
C ASP A 632 -21.41 -2.95 -4.85
N GLY A 633 -21.41 -4.18 -4.31
CA GLY A 633 -20.32 -4.70 -3.48
C GLY A 633 -20.39 -4.28 -2.00
N HIS A 634 -21.51 -3.73 -1.56
CA HIS A 634 -21.76 -3.28 -0.19
C HIS A 634 -22.98 -3.96 0.44
N ALA A 635 -23.01 -4.02 1.77
CA ALA A 635 -24.20 -4.24 2.56
C ALA A 635 -24.55 -2.93 3.29
N THR A 636 -25.76 -2.43 3.10
CA THR A 636 -26.28 -1.21 3.74
C THR A 636 -27.39 -1.58 4.70
N VAL A 637 -27.30 -1.21 5.97
CA VAL A 637 -28.39 -1.32 6.95
C VAL A 637 -29.08 0.03 7.08
N GLU A 638 -30.41 0.04 6.95
CA GLU A 638 -31.29 1.19 7.14
C GLU A 638 -32.30 0.90 8.24
N TRP A 639 -32.38 1.79 9.22
CA TRP A 639 -33.30 1.69 10.36
C TRP A 639 -34.60 2.45 10.09
N ALA A 640 -35.75 1.81 10.33
CA ALA A 640 -37.04 2.49 10.14
C ALA A 640 -37.30 3.54 11.26
N GLU A 641 -36.94 3.21 12.51
CA GLU A 641 -36.95 4.11 13.65
C GLU A 641 -35.61 4.02 14.41
N PHE A 642 -35.14 5.16 14.95
CA PHE A 642 -33.83 5.21 15.60
C PHE A 642 -33.94 4.75 17.05
N ASP A 643 -33.26 3.65 17.38
CA ASP A 643 -33.05 3.18 18.75
C ASP A 643 -31.56 2.89 18.95
N ALA A 644 -30.91 3.65 19.83
CA ALA A 644 -29.46 3.57 20.03
C ALA A 644 -29.01 2.21 20.60
N ARG A 645 -29.83 1.54 21.42
CA ARG A 645 -29.49 0.26 22.02
C ARG A 645 -29.61 -0.88 21.02
N ALA A 646 -30.70 -0.92 20.26
CA ALA A 646 -30.90 -1.89 19.19
C ALA A 646 -29.88 -1.70 18.07
N ARG A 647 -29.55 -0.44 17.76
CA ARG A 647 -28.43 -0.09 16.89
C ARG A 647 -27.13 -0.63 17.45
N ASP A 648 -26.69 -0.24 18.65
CA ASP A 648 -25.41 -0.70 19.20
C ASP A 648 -25.33 -2.24 19.29
N LEU A 649 -26.43 -2.93 19.60
CA LEU A 649 -26.51 -4.41 19.61
C LEU A 649 -26.37 -5.03 18.21
N LEU A 650 -27.11 -4.53 17.23
CA LEU A 650 -27.00 -5.00 15.84
C LEU A 650 -25.66 -4.57 15.24
N SER A 651 -25.18 -3.38 15.58
CA SER A 651 -23.90 -2.81 15.15
C SER A 651 -22.73 -3.61 15.72
N ASP A 652 -22.80 -4.02 16.99
CA ASP A 652 -21.81 -4.89 17.62
C ASP A 652 -21.79 -6.28 16.97
N ARG A 653 -22.96 -6.83 16.65
CA ARG A 653 -23.12 -8.16 16.02
C ARG A 653 -22.78 -8.18 14.51
N LEU A 654 -23.16 -7.15 13.76
CA LEU A 654 -22.93 -7.03 12.31
C LEU A 654 -21.58 -6.39 11.99
N PHE A 655 -21.05 -5.51 12.85
CA PHE A 655 -19.92 -4.63 12.51
C PHE A 655 -18.76 -4.63 13.51
N ALA A 656 -18.94 -4.86 14.83
CA ALA A 656 -17.92 -4.51 15.82
C ALA A 656 -17.06 -5.63 16.47
N GLY A 657 -17.22 -6.92 16.16
CA GLY A 657 -16.41 -7.96 16.82
C GLY A 657 -14.96 -8.14 16.30
N ARG A 658 -14.74 -8.12 14.97
CA ARG A 658 -13.37 -8.33 14.41
C ARG A 658 -12.61 -7.02 14.36
N LEU A 659 -11.65 -6.81 15.26
CA LEU A 659 -10.72 -5.67 15.21
C LEU A 659 -10.08 -5.48 13.81
N ALA A 660 -9.80 -6.60 13.13
CA ALA A 660 -9.26 -6.65 11.78
C ALA A 660 -10.29 -6.39 10.66
N LEU A 661 -11.59 -6.20 10.93
CA LEU A 661 -12.61 -5.82 9.94
C LEU A 661 -13.37 -4.53 10.32
N ARG A 662 -13.05 -3.91 11.47
CA ARG A 662 -13.68 -2.66 11.92
C ARG A 662 -13.49 -1.51 10.92
N HIS A 663 -12.40 -1.53 10.17
CA HIS A 663 -12.08 -0.54 9.15
C HIS A 663 -12.91 -0.71 7.86
N LEU A 664 -13.64 -1.83 7.69
CA LEU A 664 -14.52 -2.08 6.54
C LEU A 664 -15.98 -1.66 6.82
N ALA A 665 -16.26 -1.15 8.02
CA ALA A 665 -17.57 -0.67 8.45
C ALA A 665 -17.58 0.85 8.57
N HIS A 666 -18.59 1.50 7.99
CA HIS A 666 -18.81 2.94 8.07
C HIS A 666 -20.22 3.21 8.58
N VAL A 667 -20.31 4.03 9.64
CA VAL A 667 -21.59 4.59 10.10
C VAL A 667 -21.85 5.88 9.33
N HIS A 668 -23.01 5.98 8.69
CA HIS A 668 -23.43 7.17 7.95
C HIS A 668 -24.68 7.78 8.61
N GLY A 669 -24.45 8.69 9.56
CA GLY A 669 -25.51 9.32 10.35
C GLY A 669 -26.19 8.35 11.32
N ASP A 670 -27.32 8.77 11.88
CA ASP A 670 -28.00 8.01 12.95
C ASP A 670 -28.73 6.75 12.43
N ARG A 671 -29.07 6.70 11.14
CA ARG A 671 -30.00 5.70 10.57
C ARG A 671 -29.43 4.76 9.50
N ARG A 672 -28.18 4.95 9.05
CA ARG A 672 -27.62 4.17 7.94
C ARG A 672 -26.20 3.68 8.25
N GLU A 673 -25.94 2.40 8.01
CA GLU A 673 -24.62 1.77 8.20
C GLU A 673 -24.21 1.00 6.95
N VAL A 674 -22.94 1.08 6.55
CA VAL A 674 -22.43 0.47 5.30
C VAL A 674 -21.20 -0.39 5.60
N VAL A 675 -21.14 -1.59 5.02
CA VAL A 675 -20.00 -2.50 5.12
C VAL A 675 -19.69 -3.16 3.78
N ALA A 676 -18.42 -3.49 3.51
CA ALA A 676 -18.06 -4.27 2.33
C ALA A 676 -18.77 -5.64 2.32
N ARG A 677 -19.26 -6.10 1.17
CA ARG A 677 -19.96 -7.39 1.01
C ARG A 677 -19.12 -8.57 1.51
N GLU A 678 -17.84 -8.58 1.18
CA GLU A 678 -16.88 -9.59 1.66
C GLU A 678 -16.72 -9.58 3.18
N ALA A 679 -16.80 -8.42 3.82
CA ALA A 679 -16.73 -8.30 5.27
C ALA A 679 -18.03 -8.76 5.95
N PHE A 680 -19.17 -8.53 5.30
CA PHE A 680 -20.48 -9.04 5.75
C PHE A 680 -20.51 -10.58 5.80
N TYR A 681 -20.05 -11.24 4.74
CA TYR A 681 -19.99 -12.71 4.74
C TYR A 681 -18.97 -13.28 5.73
N GLN A 682 -18.02 -12.48 6.21
CA GLN A 682 -17.05 -12.89 7.24
C GLN A 682 -17.56 -12.76 8.69
N ARG A 683 -18.80 -12.29 8.89
CA ARG A 683 -19.40 -12.11 10.21
C ARG A 683 -19.88 -13.44 10.81
N PRO A 684 -19.95 -13.57 12.14
CA PRO A 684 -20.36 -14.80 12.80
C PRO A 684 -21.86 -15.12 12.66
N LEU A 685 -22.62 -14.38 11.84
CA LEU A 685 -24.05 -14.62 11.58
C LEU A 685 -24.35 -16.06 11.14
N TRP A 686 -23.38 -16.71 10.50
CA TRP A 686 -23.50 -18.06 9.96
C TRP A 686 -22.95 -19.13 10.93
N HIS A 687 -22.39 -18.69 12.06
CA HIS A 687 -21.64 -19.51 13.00
C HIS A 687 -22.32 -19.54 14.37
N HIS A 688 -22.51 -20.73 14.94
CA HIS A 688 -23.32 -20.89 16.17
C HIS A 688 -22.70 -20.23 17.42
N ARG A 689 -21.36 -20.04 17.47
CA ARG A 689 -20.66 -19.53 18.67
C ARG A 689 -20.68 -18.02 18.86
N GLY A 690 -21.34 -17.26 17.98
CA GLY A 690 -21.08 -15.82 17.89
C GLY A 690 -19.58 -15.57 17.65
N GLU A 691 -19.13 -14.34 17.90
CA GLU A 691 -17.70 -14.01 17.77
C GLU A 691 -16.93 -14.28 19.07
N ARG A 692 -15.82 -15.03 18.99
CA ARG A 692 -14.84 -15.16 20.08
C ARG A 692 -13.50 -14.62 19.58
N LEU A 693 -12.91 -13.67 20.33
CA LEU A 693 -11.50 -13.31 20.10
C LEU A 693 -10.66 -14.55 20.41
N PRO A 694 -9.76 -14.99 19.49
CA PRO A 694 -8.94 -16.16 19.76
C PRO A 694 -8.05 -15.86 20.97
N ALA A 695 -8.16 -16.66 22.02
CA ALA A 695 -7.20 -16.62 23.11
C ALA A 695 -5.80 -16.90 22.55
N ILE A 696 -4.77 -16.35 23.20
CA ILE A 696 -3.39 -16.74 22.92
C ILE A 696 -3.28 -18.22 23.31
N ALA A 697 -3.27 -19.08 22.30
CA ALA A 697 -3.09 -20.50 22.52
C ALA A 697 -1.59 -20.72 22.81
N PRO A 698 -1.23 -21.41 23.92
CA PRO A 698 0.15 -21.82 24.13
C PRO A 698 0.58 -22.73 22.97
N LEU A 699 1.86 -22.68 22.64
CA LEU A 699 2.44 -23.63 21.68
C LEU A 699 2.58 -24.99 22.36
N THR A 700 2.33 -26.04 21.60
CA THR A 700 2.56 -27.43 21.95
C THR A 700 3.40 -28.10 20.85
N GLN A 701 3.83 -29.34 21.11
CA GLN A 701 4.63 -30.11 20.17
C GLN A 701 4.06 -31.52 20.01
N THR A 702 3.77 -31.89 18.76
CA THR A 702 3.38 -33.24 18.37
C THR A 702 4.44 -33.81 17.44
N GLY A 703 5.17 -34.83 17.90
CA GLY A 703 6.34 -35.34 17.19
C GLY A 703 7.42 -34.26 17.02
N ALA A 704 7.77 -33.94 15.77
CA ALA A 704 8.75 -32.90 15.42
C ALA A 704 8.11 -31.54 15.07
N ILE A 705 6.79 -31.39 15.22
CA ILE A 705 6.03 -30.22 14.75
C ILE A 705 5.60 -29.39 15.95
N VAL A 706 5.99 -28.12 15.98
CA VAL A 706 5.51 -27.13 16.96
C VAL A 706 4.32 -26.40 16.37
N HIS A 707 3.21 -26.36 17.10
CA HIS A 707 1.95 -25.76 16.64
C HIS A 707 1.14 -25.22 17.83
N PRO A 708 0.12 -24.36 17.61
CA PRO A 708 -0.79 -23.94 18.67
C PRO A 708 -1.55 -25.12 19.28
N LEU A 709 -1.75 -25.09 20.60
CA LEU A 709 -2.63 -26.04 21.28
C LEU A 709 -4.06 -25.95 20.70
N ARG A 710 -4.54 -27.04 20.12
CA ARG A 710 -5.90 -27.14 19.55
C ARG A 710 -6.90 -27.31 20.69
N GLN A 711 -7.84 -26.37 20.81
CA GLN A 711 -8.85 -26.39 21.86
C GLN A 711 -10.12 -27.07 21.37
N ASP A 712 -10.65 -27.96 22.20
CA ASP A 712 -11.98 -28.50 22.08
C ASP A 712 -12.88 -27.81 23.12
N ASP A 713 -13.98 -27.20 22.69
CA ASP A 713 -14.96 -26.54 23.54
C ASP A 713 -16.25 -27.34 23.78
N GLY A 714 -16.33 -28.58 23.29
CA GLY A 714 -17.43 -29.51 23.58
C GLY A 714 -18.78 -29.19 22.94
N GLU A 715 -18.88 -28.14 22.12
CA GLU A 715 -20.16 -27.76 21.50
C GLU A 715 -20.55 -28.73 20.37
N SER A 716 -21.81 -29.15 20.38
CA SER A 716 -22.32 -30.13 19.41
C SER A 716 -22.55 -29.53 18.02
N LEU A 717 -23.33 -28.45 17.90
CA LEU A 717 -23.52 -27.73 16.63
C LEU A 717 -22.22 -27.01 16.27
N LEU A 718 -21.86 -26.93 14.98
CA LEU A 718 -20.66 -26.23 14.50
C LEU A 718 -21.03 -25.05 13.58
N TYR A 719 -22.02 -25.22 12.72
CA TYR A 719 -22.32 -24.25 11.68
C TYR A 719 -23.75 -24.40 11.18
N ARG A 720 -24.39 -23.30 10.74
CA ARG A 720 -25.69 -23.34 10.08
C ARG A 720 -25.83 -22.15 9.12
N ARG A 721 -26.26 -22.42 7.89
CA ARG A 721 -26.62 -21.37 6.91
C ARG A 721 -27.76 -21.82 6.02
N HIS A 722 -28.53 -20.86 5.51
CA HIS A 722 -29.44 -21.11 4.40
C HIS A 722 -28.69 -20.96 3.06
N CYS A 723 -28.78 -21.95 2.19
CA CYS A 723 -28.16 -21.97 0.87
C CYS A 723 -29.20 -21.57 -0.19
N ALA A 724 -29.27 -20.28 -0.54
CA ALA A 724 -30.34 -19.73 -1.38
C ALA A 724 -30.42 -20.41 -2.77
N ALA A 725 -29.28 -20.78 -3.35
CA ALA A 725 -29.21 -21.41 -4.67
C ALA A 725 -29.93 -22.77 -4.78
N ILE A 726 -30.21 -23.42 -3.64
CA ILE A 726 -30.93 -24.69 -3.60
C ILE A 726 -32.16 -24.66 -2.67
N ASP A 727 -32.42 -23.52 -2.03
CA ASP A 727 -33.49 -23.32 -1.04
C ASP A 727 -33.48 -24.40 0.05
N ARG A 728 -32.32 -24.61 0.69
CA ARG A 728 -32.10 -25.59 1.76
C ARG A 728 -31.21 -25.02 2.85
N THR A 729 -31.42 -25.44 4.09
CA THR A 729 -30.55 -25.09 5.21
C THR A 729 -29.48 -26.13 5.40
N PHE A 730 -28.21 -25.74 5.25
CA PHE A 730 -27.08 -26.57 5.61
C PHE A 730 -26.76 -26.38 7.10
N SER A 731 -26.56 -27.48 7.84
CA SER A 731 -26.00 -27.43 9.19
C SER A 731 -24.89 -28.47 9.36
N LEU A 732 -23.95 -28.18 10.25
CA LEU A 732 -22.82 -29.03 10.57
C LEU A 732 -22.80 -29.27 12.08
N ARG A 733 -22.70 -30.52 12.50
CA ARG A 733 -22.60 -30.92 13.91
C ARG A 733 -21.40 -31.82 14.09
N ARG A 734 -20.75 -31.77 15.25
CA ARG A 734 -19.76 -32.78 15.63
C ARG A 734 -20.36 -34.18 15.60
N PHE A 735 -19.53 -35.14 15.25
CA PHE A 735 -19.88 -36.55 15.29
C PHE A 735 -20.18 -37.00 16.72
N ASP A 736 -21.31 -37.69 16.93
CA ASP A 736 -21.69 -38.29 18.20
C ASP A 736 -21.75 -39.81 18.02
N PRO A 737 -20.82 -40.59 18.59
CA PRO A 737 -20.83 -42.05 18.48
C PRO A 737 -22.13 -42.72 18.89
N ALA A 738 -22.85 -42.17 19.87
CA ALA A 738 -24.10 -42.74 20.35
C ALA A 738 -25.22 -42.62 19.31
N ARG A 739 -25.14 -41.62 18.42
CA ARG A 739 -26.17 -41.31 17.42
C ARG A 739 -25.79 -41.69 15.99
N ASP A 740 -24.52 -41.52 15.64
CA ASP A 740 -24.07 -41.46 14.24
C ASP A 740 -23.31 -42.71 13.79
N LEU A 741 -22.85 -43.57 14.73
CA LEU A 741 -21.97 -44.69 14.42
C LEU A 741 -22.60 -45.70 13.44
N ASP A 742 -23.89 -46.02 13.61
CA ASP A 742 -24.59 -46.93 12.68
C ASP A 742 -24.69 -46.35 11.28
N LEU A 743 -25.01 -45.05 11.19
CA LEU A 743 -25.10 -44.33 9.93
C LEU A 743 -23.75 -44.24 9.23
N PHE A 744 -22.70 -43.91 9.98
CA PHE A 744 -21.32 -43.89 9.48
C PHE A 744 -20.89 -45.26 8.96
N CYS A 745 -21.12 -46.34 9.73
CA CYS A 745 -20.80 -47.69 9.28
C CYS A 745 -21.52 -48.05 7.98
N ALA A 746 -22.79 -47.68 7.85
CA ALA A 746 -23.55 -47.90 6.62
C ALA A 746 -22.98 -47.09 5.44
N TRP A 747 -22.65 -45.82 5.65
CA TRP A 747 -22.08 -44.96 4.61
C TRP A 747 -20.69 -45.39 4.15
N MET A 748 -19.80 -45.78 5.07
CA MET A 748 -18.45 -46.24 4.73
C MET A 748 -18.44 -47.55 3.93
N ASN A 749 -19.50 -48.36 4.09
CA ASN A 749 -19.72 -49.59 3.34
C ASN A 749 -20.60 -49.40 2.08
N ASP A 750 -21.06 -48.18 1.78
CA ASP A 750 -21.70 -47.88 0.49
C ASP A 750 -20.66 -48.02 -0.63
N PRO A 751 -20.93 -48.77 -1.72
CA PRO A 751 -19.96 -49.02 -2.78
C PRO A 751 -19.35 -47.76 -3.42
N VAL A 752 -20.10 -46.65 -3.49
CA VAL A 752 -19.60 -45.40 -4.08
C VAL A 752 -18.68 -44.67 -3.10
N VAL A 753 -19.00 -44.68 -1.80
CA VAL A 753 -18.12 -44.10 -0.77
C VAL A 753 -16.84 -44.94 -0.65
N ALA A 754 -16.98 -46.26 -0.59
CA ALA A 754 -15.90 -47.22 -0.49
C ALA A 754 -14.89 -47.09 -1.65
N GLN A 755 -15.34 -46.73 -2.85
CA GLN A 755 -14.47 -46.49 -4.00
C GLN A 755 -13.42 -45.39 -3.75
N PHE A 756 -13.74 -44.37 -2.94
CA PHE A 756 -12.86 -43.23 -2.70
C PHE A 756 -12.18 -43.25 -1.34
N TRP A 757 -12.85 -43.80 -0.32
CA TRP A 757 -12.32 -43.89 1.03
C TRP A 757 -11.53 -45.17 1.27
N GLU A 758 -11.74 -46.24 0.48
CA GLU A 758 -11.05 -47.54 0.60
C GLU A 758 -11.16 -48.15 2.02
N GLN A 759 -12.25 -47.83 2.72
CA GLN A 759 -12.51 -48.13 4.13
C GLN A 759 -13.82 -48.90 4.36
N ALA A 760 -14.22 -49.76 3.42
CA ALA A 760 -15.33 -50.71 3.62
C ALA A 760 -14.92 -51.83 4.60
N TRP A 761 -14.57 -51.44 5.81
CA TRP A 761 -14.02 -52.28 6.87
C TRP A 761 -15.14 -52.87 7.73
N PRO A 762 -14.88 -53.98 8.44
CA PRO A 762 -15.79 -54.51 9.45
C PRO A 762 -16.12 -53.45 10.50
N ARG A 763 -17.35 -53.49 11.03
CA ARG A 763 -17.84 -52.53 12.03
C ARG A 763 -16.85 -52.28 13.18
N ALA A 764 -16.25 -53.34 13.74
CA ALA A 764 -15.30 -53.21 14.84
C ALA A 764 -14.11 -52.30 14.48
N GLN A 765 -13.57 -52.43 13.28
CA GLN A 765 -12.46 -51.59 12.80
C GLN A 765 -12.90 -50.14 12.55
N LEU A 766 -14.14 -49.91 12.09
CA LEU A 766 -14.69 -48.57 11.91
C LEU A 766 -14.96 -47.87 13.25
N VAL A 767 -15.34 -48.63 14.29
CA VAL A 767 -15.45 -48.13 15.67
C VAL A 767 -14.09 -47.67 16.16
N ASP A 768 -13.08 -48.54 16.09
CA ASP A 768 -11.71 -48.22 16.51
C ASP A 768 -11.16 -46.99 15.77
N TYR A 769 -11.44 -46.89 14.46
CA TYR A 769 -11.03 -45.75 13.63
C TYR A 769 -11.66 -44.43 14.11
N VAL A 770 -12.97 -44.39 14.32
CA VAL A 770 -13.67 -43.19 14.77
C VAL A 770 -13.26 -42.80 16.19
N GLU A 771 -13.07 -43.76 17.09
CA GLU A 771 -12.57 -43.50 18.45
C GLU A 771 -11.17 -42.85 18.41
N GLN A 772 -10.28 -43.31 17.54
CA GLN A 772 -8.97 -42.69 17.34
C GLN A 772 -9.08 -41.28 16.76
N ARG A 773 -10.00 -41.02 15.82
CA ARG A 773 -10.23 -39.67 15.26
C ARG A 773 -10.81 -38.71 16.30
N LEU A 774 -11.70 -39.17 17.17
CA LEU A 774 -12.27 -38.35 18.24
C LEU A 774 -11.26 -38.04 19.35
N ALA A 775 -10.27 -38.92 19.56
CA ALA A 775 -9.18 -38.70 20.50
C ALA A 775 -8.05 -37.81 19.96
N ASP A 776 -8.02 -37.52 18.67
CA ASP A 776 -6.97 -36.76 18.00
C ASP A 776 -7.33 -35.26 17.92
N PRO A 777 -6.66 -34.36 18.68
CA PRO A 777 -6.97 -32.92 18.67
C PRO A 777 -6.75 -32.23 17.32
N HIS A 778 -6.00 -32.88 16.42
CA HIS A 778 -5.77 -32.39 15.06
C HIS A 778 -7.02 -32.55 14.17
N ALA A 779 -7.92 -33.50 14.49
CA ALA A 779 -9.08 -33.84 13.69
C ALA A 779 -10.40 -33.45 14.38
N ILE A 780 -11.40 -33.06 13.58
CA ILE A 780 -12.75 -32.76 14.04
C ILE A 780 -13.74 -33.53 13.16
N PRO A 781 -14.16 -34.74 13.58
CA PRO A 781 -15.19 -35.50 12.91
C PRO A 781 -16.56 -34.81 13.02
N ALA A 782 -17.29 -34.72 11.91
CA ALA A 782 -18.59 -34.02 11.85
C ALA A 782 -19.59 -34.66 10.89
N ILE A 783 -20.89 -34.43 11.13
CA ILE A 783 -22.00 -34.79 10.25
C ILE A 783 -22.60 -33.50 9.69
N GLY A 784 -22.71 -33.45 8.36
CA GLY A 784 -23.44 -32.40 7.65
C GLY A 784 -24.87 -32.80 7.35
N TYR A 785 -25.76 -31.82 7.40
CA TYR A 785 -27.19 -31.97 7.21
C TYR A 785 -27.71 -31.00 6.15
N PHE A 786 -28.78 -31.40 5.46
CA PHE A 786 -29.67 -30.47 4.75
C PHE A 786 -31.07 -30.61 5.33
N ASP A 787 -31.66 -29.51 5.78
CA ASP A 787 -32.97 -29.47 6.44
C ASP A 787 -33.15 -30.56 7.51
N GLU A 788 -32.17 -30.66 8.41
CA GLU A 788 -32.15 -31.62 9.52
C GLU A 788 -32.04 -33.11 9.10
N ARG A 789 -31.88 -33.42 7.80
CA ARG A 789 -31.54 -34.77 7.31
C ARG A 789 -30.02 -34.92 7.18
N PRO A 790 -29.40 -35.96 7.78
CA PRO A 790 -27.95 -36.19 7.66
C PRO A 790 -27.60 -36.65 6.25
N VAL A 791 -26.58 -36.04 5.64
CA VAL A 791 -26.23 -36.28 4.23
C VAL A 791 -24.77 -36.66 4.00
N ALA A 792 -23.86 -36.23 4.87
CA ALA A 792 -22.43 -36.44 4.68
C ALA A 792 -21.66 -36.50 6.01
N TYR A 793 -20.57 -37.26 6.00
CA TYR A 793 -19.56 -37.31 7.07
C TYR A 793 -18.33 -36.51 6.64
N TYR A 794 -17.75 -35.75 7.57
CA TYR A 794 -16.59 -34.89 7.36
C TYR A 794 -15.49 -35.20 8.37
N GLU A 795 -14.25 -35.11 7.91
CA GLU A 795 -13.06 -35.07 8.76
C GLU A 795 -12.32 -33.76 8.52
N ILE A 796 -12.57 -32.78 9.39
CA ILE A 796 -11.88 -31.49 9.36
C ILE A 796 -10.53 -31.65 10.06
N TYR A 797 -9.48 -31.00 9.56
CA TYR A 797 -8.14 -31.17 10.11
C TYR A 797 -7.28 -29.90 10.07
N TRP A 798 -6.25 -29.85 10.93
CA TRP A 798 -5.24 -28.78 10.94
C TRP A 798 -4.01 -29.17 10.10
N ALA A 799 -3.85 -28.52 8.95
CA ALA A 799 -2.95 -29.01 7.91
C ALA A 799 -1.47 -29.09 8.31
N LYS A 800 -1.02 -28.27 9.28
CA LYS A 800 0.37 -28.30 9.77
C LYS A 800 0.72 -29.62 10.47
N GLU A 801 -0.23 -30.20 11.18
CA GLU A 801 -0.08 -31.48 11.89
C GLU A 801 -0.49 -32.68 11.01
N ASP A 802 -1.20 -32.42 9.91
CA ASP A 802 -1.64 -33.45 8.98
C ASP A 802 -0.47 -34.05 8.18
N ARG A 803 -0.71 -35.23 7.59
CA ARG A 803 0.19 -35.83 6.60
C ARG A 803 0.51 -34.89 5.43
N LEU A 804 -0.36 -33.94 5.11
CA LEU A 804 -0.15 -32.95 4.07
C LEU A 804 0.87 -31.87 4.47
N GLY A 805 1.01 -31.57 5.76
CA GLY A 805 1.84 -30.48 6.29
C GLY A 805 3.30 -30.48 5.82
N PRO A 806 4.01 -31.62 5.79
CA PRO A 806 5.38 -31.70 5.30
C PRO A 806 5.57 -31.37 3.81
N HIS A 807 4.50 -31.40 3.01
CA HIS A 807 4.57 -31.25 1.56
C HIS A 807 4.44 -29.81 1.07
N TYR A 808 4.20 -28.84 1.96
CA TYR A 808 4.19 -27.43 1.65
C TYR A 808 4.55 -26.58 2.87
N ALA A 809 4.76 -25.26 2.71
CA ALA A 809 4.98 -24.37 3.84
C ALA A 809 3.65 -24.10 4.59
N ALA A 810 3.23 -25.08 5.40
CA ALA A 810 2.01 -25.03 6.20
C ALA A 810 2.09 -23.97 7.30
N ASP A 811 1.06 -23.12 7.39
CA ASP A 811 0.89 -22.14 8.48
C ASP A 811 0.21 -22.81 9.68
N ASP A 812 0.35 -22.21 10.85
CA ASP A 812 -0.22 -22.68 12.13
C ASP A 812 -1.74 -22.86 12.10
N PHE A 813 -2.43 -22.18 11.20
CA PHE A 813 -3.88 -22.16 11.11
C PHE A 813 -4.42 -22.59 9.74
N ASP A 814 -3.58 -23.18 8.89
CA ASP A 814 -4.09 -23.81 7.67
C ASP A 814 -4.97 -25.01 8.04
N ARG A 815 -6.10 -25.16 7.34
CA ARG A 815 -7.06 -26.25 7.60
C ARG A 815 -7.45 -26.95 6.33
N GLY A 816 -7.93 -28.17 6.45
CA GLY A 816 -8.54 -28.89 5.34
C GLY A 816 -9.70 -29.74 5.82
N PHE A 817 -10.32 -30.45 4.89
CA PHE A 817 -11.31 -31.45 5.24
C PHE A 817 -11.33 -32.60 4.21
N HIS A 818 -11.66 -33.80 4.68
CA HIS A 818 -12.13 -34.91 3.86
C HIS A 818 -13.63 -35.10 4.05
N MET A 819 -14.30 -35.74 3.09
CA MET A 819 -15.74 -35.93 3.17
C MET A 819 -16.21 -37.19 2.43
N ALA A 820 -17.21 -37.86 3.02
CA ALA A 820 -18.02 -38.90 2.40
C ALA A 820 -19.49 -38.43 2.27
N ILE A 821 -20.03 -38.36 1.04
CA ILE A 821 -21.47 -38.14 0.83
C ILE A 821 -22.18 -39.49 0.89
N GLY A 822 -22.76 -39.79 2.04
CA GLY A 822 -23.43 -41.06 2.27
C GLY A 822 -24.82 -41.14 1.63
N ASP A 823 -25.57 -40.04 1.60
CA ASP A 823 -26.94 -40.04 1.08
C ASP A 823 -26.98 -40.18 -0.47
N PRO A 824 -27.56 -41.27 -1.03
CA PRO A 824 -27.68 -41.46 -2.47
C PRO A 824 -28.44 -40.34 -3.19
N GLU A 825 -29.48 -39.78 -2.57
CA GLU A 825 -30.32 -38.76 -3.22
C GLU A 825 -29.56 -37.45 -3.42
N VAL A 826 -28.61 -37.15 -2.54
CA VAL A 826 -27.81 -35.91 -2.58
C VAL A 826 -26.68 -36.00 -3.60
N ARG A 827 -26.11 -37.19 -3.82
CA ARG A 827 -25.00 -37.43 -4.76
C ARG A 827 -25.30 -36.98 -6.21
N HIS A 828 -26.57 -37.01 -6.61
CA HIS A 828 -27.00 -36.78 -8.00
C HIS A 828 -27.76 -35.46 -8.23
N ARG A 829 -28.14 -34.72 -7.17
CA ARG A 829 -28.95 -33.50 -7.28
C ARG A 829 -28.16 -32.20 -7.55
N GLY A 830 -26.84 -32.29 -7.74
CA GLY A 830 -26.00 -31.11 -8.00
C GLY A 830 -25.78 -30.21 -6.78
N TRP A 831 -26.18 -30.64 -5.57
CA TRP A 831 -25.97 -29.89 -4.32
C TRP A 831 -24.51 -29.85 -3.87
N GLY A 832 -23.64 -30.61 -4.55
CA GLY A 832 -22.17 -30.64 -4.47
C GLY A 832 -21.52 -29.31 -4.05
N ARG A 833 -21.79 -28.29 -4.86
CA ARG A 833 -21.17 -26.97 -4.70
C ARG A 833 -21.56 -26.29 -3.38
N GLN A 834 -22.81 -26.44 -2.94
CA GLN A 834 -23.34 -25.66 -1.82
C GLN A 834 -22.79 -26.13 -0.48
N TRP A 835 -22.66 -27.43 -0.24
CA TRP A 835 -22.01 -27.90 0.98
C TRP A 835 -20.49 -27.60 0.96
N PHE A 836 -19.82 -27.65 -0.20
CA PHE A 836 -18.40 -27.34 -0.31
C PHE A 836 -18.12 -25.88 0.05
N LEU A 837 -18.93 -24.96 -0.47
CA LEU A 837 -18.90 -23.54 -0.07
C LEU A 837 -19.29 -23.36 1.40
N SER A 838 -20.18 -24.20 1.96
CA SER A 838 -20.55 -24.17 3.38
C SER A 838 -19.40 -24.55 4.29
N MET A 839 -18.66 -25.60 3.91
CA MET A 839 -17.50 -26.05 4.65
C MET A 839 -16.38 -25.02 4.60
N ALA A 840 -16.09 -24.48 3.41
CA ALA A 840 -15.10 -23.42 3.27
C ALA A 840 -15.47 -22.18 4.11
N HIS A 841 -16.74 -21.77 4.06
CA HIS A 841 -17.24 -20.65 4.86
C HIS A 841 -17.07 -20.92 6.35
N TYR A 842 -17.53 -22.08 6.83
CA TYR A 842 -17.38 -22.51 8.21
C TYR A 842 -15.92 -22.44 8.68
N LEU A 843 -14.98 -23.07 7.97
CA LEU A 843 -13.58 -23.14 8.40
C LEU A 843 -12.92 -21.76 8.50
N PHE A 844 -13.30 -20.82 7.62
CA PHE A 844 -12.87 -19.43 7.71
C PHE A 844 -13.55 -18.63 8.82
N LEU A 845 -14.74 -19.02 9.28
CA LEU A 845 -15.42 -18.35 10.38
C LEU A 845 -14.99 -18.88 11.75
N ASP A 846 -14.83 -20.20 11.86
CA ASP A 846 -14.54 -20.93 13.10
C ASP A 846 -13.23 -20.46 13.74
N ASP A 847 -12.16 -20.28 12.95
CA ASP A 847 -10.96 -19.58 13.41
C ASP A 847 -10.57 -18.47 12.42
N PRO A 848 -10.64 -17.18 12.80
CA PRO A 848 -10.32 -16.05 11.92
C PRO A 848 -8.85 -16.02 11.48
N ARG A 849 -7.95 -16.75 12.15
CA ARG A 849 -6.54 -16.88 11.79
C ARG A 849 -6.34 -17.87 10.62
N THR A 850 -7.37 -18.63 10.25
CA THR A 850 -7.36 -19.48 9.06
C THR A 850 -7.33 -18.60 7.81
N HIS A 851 -6.16 -18.52 7.16
CA HIS A 851 -5.98 -17.75 5.93
C HIS A 851 -6.02 -18.63 4.67
N ARG A 852 -5.76 -19.93 4.81
CA ARG A 852 -5.80 -20.90 3.71
C ARG A 852 -6.54 -22.17 4.12
N LEU A 853 -7.32 -22.68 3.17
CA LEU A 853 -7.83 -24.03 3.18
C LEU A 853 -7.06 -24.85 2.16
N VAL A 854 -6.77 -26.11 2.50
CA VAL A 854 -6.03 -27.02 1.64
C VAL A 854 -6.80 -28.31 1.40
N GLY A 855 -6.56 -28.92 0.25
CA GLY A 855 -7.16 -30.18 -0.16
C GLY A 855 -6.17 -31.01 -0.96
N GLU A 856 -6.34 -32.33 -0.95
CA GLU A 856 -5.44 -33.29 -1.60
C GLU A 856 -6.20 -34.36 -2.39
N PRO A 857 -7.06 -33.97 -3.37
CA PRO A 857 -7.71 -34.93 -4.25
C PRO A 857 -6.68 -35.69 -5.08
N ARG A 858 -7.01 -36.93 -5.44
CA ARG A 858 -6.18 -37.73 -6.34
C ARG A 858 -6.11 -37.10 -7.72
N VAL A 859 -4.98 -37.26 -8.41
CA VAL A 859 -4.76 -36.73 -9.78
C VAL A 859 -5.80 -37.24 -10.79
N ASP A 860 -6.34 -38.44 -10.57
CA ASP A 860 -7.32 -39.13 -11.41
C ASP A 860 -8.79 -38.75 -11.08
N GLN A 861 -9.05 -37.95 -10.03
CA GLN A 861 -10.40 -37.48 -9.68
C GLN A 861 -10.81 -36.23 -10.46
N ALA A 862 -10.98 -36.37 -11.78
CA ALA A 862 -11.29 -35.26 -12.69
C ALA A 862 -12.53 -34.43 -12.27
N ARG A 863 -13.54 -35.04 -11.64
CA ARG A 863 -14.75 -34.35 -11.17
C ARG A 863 -14.52 -33.43 -9.97
N VAL A 864 -13.60 -33.78 -9.08
CA VAL A 864 -13.23 -32.92 -7.94
C VAL A 864 -12.33 -31.79 -8.43
N ARG A 865 -11.42 -32.10 -9.35
CA ARG A 865 -10.56 -31.10 -9.99
C ARG A 865 -11.33 -30.09 -10.83
N SER A 866 -12.41 -30.51 -11.52
CA SER A 866 -13.24 -29.59 -12.29
C SER A 866 -13.98 -28.55 -11.43
N TRP A 867 -14.08 -28.75 -10.11
CA TRP A 867 -14.60 -27.72 -9.21
C TRP A 867 -13.66 -26.51 -9.08
N ALA A 868 -12.35 -26.66 -9.33
CA ALA A 868 -11.42 -25.53 -9.45
C ALA A 868 -11.85 -24.55 -10.56
N ASN A 869 -12.56 -25.03 -11.59
CA ASN A 869 -13.05 -24.18 -12.68
C ASN A 869 -14.29 -23.35 -12.31
N THR A 870 -14.96 -23.68 -11.19
CA THR A 870 -16.25 -23.10 -10.79
C THR A 870 -16.28 -22.60 -9.34
N THR A 871 -15.13 -22.67 -8.67
CA THR A 871 -14.91 -22.23 -7.29
C THR A 871 -13.52 -21.60 -7.18
N PRO A 872 -13.25 -20.74 -6.19
CA PRO A 872 -11.99 -19.99 -6.07
C PRO A 872 -10.74 -20.81 -5.68
N TRP A 873 -10.78 -22.15 -5.80
CA TRP A 873 -9.65 -23.03 -5.46
C TRP A 873 -8.59 -23.05 -6.56
N GLU A 874 -7.33 -23.11 -6.16
CA GLU A 874 -6.16 -23.18 -7.05
C GLU A 874 -5.43 -24.50 -6.91
N GLU A 875 -4.90 -25.03 -8.02
CA GLU A 875 -3.95 -26.13 -8.00
C GLU A 875 -2.53 -25.58 -7.77
N TRP A 876 -1.85 -26.03 -6.71
CA TRP A 876 -0.49 -25.62 -6.33
C TRP A 876 0.59 -26.60 -6.79
N GLY A 877 0.20 -27.83 -7.16
CA GLY A 877 1.11 -28.84 -7.71
C GLY A 877 0.78 -30.25 -7.25
N GLU A 878 1.51 -31.24 -7.77
CA GLU A 878 1.35 -32.64 -7.38
C GLU A 878 2.12 -32.96 -6.09
N VAL A 879 1.48 -33.74 -5.21
CA VAL A 879 2.05 -34.28 -3.98
C VAL A 879 2.00 -35.81 -4.05
N ARG A 880 3.12 -36.46 -3.77
CA ARG A 880 3.22 -37.92 -3.76
C ARG A 880 3.15 -38.44 -2.33
N PHE A 881 2.08 -39.16 -2.02
CA PHE A 881 1.95 -39.94 -0.81
C PHE A 881 2.33 -41.40 -1.09
N PRO A 882 2.70 -42.20 -0.06
CA PRO A 882 2.99 -43.63 -0.24
C PRO A 882 1.86 -44.43 -0.90
N HIS A 883 0.61 -43.98 -0.75
CA HIS A 883 -0.60 -44.69 -1.19
C HIS A 883 -1.35 -43.99 -2.35
N LYS A 884 -1.00 -42.74 -2.71
CA LYS A 884 -1.64 -42.00 -3.82
C LYS A 884 -0.77 -40.87 -4.37
N THR A 885 -0.97 -40.50 -5.62
CA THR A 885 -0.55 -39.19 -6.16
C THR A 885 -1.74 -38.24 -6.10
N ALA A 886 -1.57 -37.11 -5.43
CA ALA A 886 -2.60 -36.10 -5.24
C ALA A 886 -2.19 -34.76 -5.86
N VAL A 887 -3.15 -33.86 -6.05
CA VAL A 887 -2.89 -32.45 -6.36
C VAL A 887 -3.16 -31.64 -5.10
N LEU A 888 -2.21 -30.83 -4.64
CA LEU A 888 -2.44 -29.85 -3.59
C LEU A 888 -3.33 -28.75 -4.15
N MET A 889 -4.56 -28.69 -3.64
CA MET A 889 -5.48 -27.60 -3.92
C MET A 889 -5.49 -26.62 -2.75
N VAL A 890 -5.50 -25.32 -3.04
CA VAL A 890 -5.52 -24.27 -2.02
C VAL A 890 -6.61 -23.26 -2.30
N LEU A 891 -7.36 -22.90 -1.26
CA LEU A 891 -8.30 -21.79 -1.28
C LEU A 891 -7.86 -20.74 -0.25
N THR A 892 -7.59 -19.52 -0.70
CA THR A 892 -7.29 -18.41 0.20
C THR A 892 -8.57 -17.75 0.69
N ARG A 893 -8.51 -17.21 1.92
CA ARG A 893 -9.60 -16.46 2.55
C ARG A 893 -10.11 -15.33 1.65
N GLU A 894 -9.19 -14.51 1.14
CA GLU A 894 -9.47 -13.37 0.27
C GLU A 894 -10.31 -13.79 -0.94
N ARG A 895 -9.83 -14.79 -1.70
CA ARG A 895 -10.52 -15.25 -2.92
C ARG A 895 -11.88 -15.85 -2.63
N PHE A 896 -11.99 -16.57 -1.52
CA PHE A 896 -13.27 -17.09 -1.08
C PHE A 896 -14.27 -15.94 -0.90
N PHE A 897 -14.00 -14.98 -0.02
CA PHE A 897 -14.97 -13.92 0.28
C PHE A 897 -15.16 -12.90 -0.84
N ALA A 898 -14.19 -12.73 -1.73
CA ALA A 898 -14.33 -11.91 -2.93
C ALA A 898 -15.39 -12.47 -3.91
N THR A 899 -15.54 -13.80 -3.96
CA THR A 899 -16.42 -14.49 -4.93
C THR A 899 -17.58 -15.26 -4.30
N PHE A 900 -17.59 -15.37 -2.96
CA PHE A 900 -18.60 -16.15 -2.25
C PHE A 900 -19.98 -15.50 -2.37
N GLU A 901 -20.97 -16.30 -2.71
CA GLU A 901 -22.40 -15.96 -2.75
C GLU A 901 -23.11 -16.86 -1.72
N GLY A 902 -23.90 -16.24 -0.84
CA GLY A 902 -24.58 -16.89 0.28
C GLY A 902 -25.62 -17.93 -0.12
#